data_AF-A0AAD9VJ39-F1
#
_entry.id   AF-A0AAD9VJ39-F1
#
_cell.length_a   1.000
_cell.length_b   1.000
_cell.length_c   1.000
_cell.angle_alpha   90.00
_cell.angle_beta   90.00
_cell.angle_gamma   90.00
#
_symmetry.space_group_name_H-M   'P 1'
#
loop_
_entity.id
_entity.type
_entity.pdbx_description
1 polymer ?
#
loop_
_entity_poly.entity_id
_entity_poly.type
_entity_poly.pdbx_seq_one_letter_code
_entity_poly.pdbx_strand_id
1 'polypeptide(L)'
;MRNGGARRVSNFMTHGYRTRRLAVDYSVPLVTDVKCAKLLVQALRMLGGRAPRMKTHTDCMSSRRMIKLPGFIDVHVHTRDPGATHKEDFASCTAAALAGGITMIFAMPNTNPAVVDHQSFALAKERAIAGARCDYALFVGASSDNYNVTPEIAPLAAGLKMYLNETFTTLRLTDLTVWIKHFQSWPKKYPLCVHAEGQTTAAILLLANLHNRPIHICHVARKEEIQIIRAAKEKGLPVTCEVCPHHLFLCEDDLKRIGEKKGQVRPCLVTKEDQQALWDNLDAIDCFATDHAPHTVQEKSSEKAPPGFPGLETILPLLLNAVHEGKLTMEALVDKFYRNPKKIFNVPDQPNTYVEVDLDDEWVIPEAMPFSKAQWTPFAGMKVRGSVHRVVLRGEVAYVEGQVLVNPGFGQDVREIQAKTKIQPVVHGPTIDVNVSRPGSGLDGLLSPSAYYERTAELEDEQLERYTQLLQPLSNKSNVHFASDVDHSKVDHSKLHGVQRAVSPLPFSNVIRHKSDSSSNLYVPPVASFPSSHVSHNLTGHHVLSVDIFSKEELKEVFHFAEIFRNAIRKERTVDHILRGKIMASIFYEASTRTSCSFAAAMERLGGRVIYMDGSTSSVKKGETLEDSVAVMAGYADVVVLRHPEPGAVSRASQHCRKPLLNAGDGVGEHPTQALLDIFTIRDEIGTVNGLTITMVGDLKHGRTVHSLARLLTLYNVELRYVCPPGLGMPDHVVNYVSERGISQERYTSLEEALPDTDVLYMTRIQRERFATQEEYRQVCGHFIVTPQLMSRAKRKMVVMHPLPRVFEISPEFDTDPRAAYFRQAENGVYIRMALLAMVLGRV
;
A
#
# COMPACT_ATOMS: atom_id res chain seq x y z
N MET A 1 16.94 -20.38 -64.45
CA MET A 1 17.18 -19.30 -63.47
C MET A 1 16.08 -18.25 -63.63
N ARG A 2 15.68 -17.47 -62.64
CA ARG A 2 16.20 -17.30 -61.26
C ARG A 2 15.15 -17.69 -60.20
N ASN A 3 15.59 -18.31 -59.11
CA ASN A 3 14.82 -18.38 -57.88
C ASN A 3 14.86 -17.01 -57.17
N GLY A 4 13.75 -16.61 -56.54
CA GLY A 4 13.66 -15.39 -55.74
C GLY A 4 12.64 -15.45 -54.58
N GLY A 5 11.93 -16.57 -54.42
CA GLY A 5 10.93 -16.78 -53.38
C GLY A 5 11.57 -17.04 -52.01
N ALA A 6 12.18 -16.02 -51.41
CA ALA A 6 12.72 -16.09 -50.06
C ALA A 6 11.58 -16.31 -49.04
N ARG A 7 11.40 -17.55 -48.57
CA ARG A 7 10.59 -17.85 -47.38
C ARG A 7 11.13 -17.02 -46.23
N ARG A 8 10.40 -15.98 -45.83
CA ARG A 8 10.77 -15.11 -44.71
C ARG A 8 10.79 -15.96 -43.44
N VAL A 9 11.95 -16.03 -42.78
CA VAL A 9 12.14 -16.90 -41.60
C VAL A 9 11.15 -16.49 -40.50
N SER A 10 10.39 -17.45 -39.99
CA SER A 10 9.20 -17.24 -39.15
C SER A 10 9.46 -16.68 -37.74
N ASN A 11 10.72 -16.36 -37.41
CA ASN A 11 11.14 -16.10 -36.03
C ASN A 11 11.33 -14.60 -35.71
N PHE A 12 11.27 -13.70 -36.71
CA PHE A 12 11.39 -12.26 -36.49
C PHE A 12 10.02 -11.58 -36.23
N MET A 13 9.41 -11.91 -35.08
CA MET A 13 8.33 -11.08 -34.52
C MET A 13 8.90 -9.73 -34.06
N THR A 14 8.86 -8.71 -34.91
CA THR A 14 9.28 -7.36 -34.51
C THR A 14 8.39 -6.83 -33.37
N HIS A 15 8.94 -5.96 -32.53
CA HIS A 15 8.24 -5.41 -31.36
C HIS A 15 6.89 -4.77 -31.77
N GLY A 16 6.93 -3.91 -32.80
CA GLY A 16 5.72 -3.32 -33.40
C GLY A 16 4.82 -4.28 -34.20
N TYR A 17 5.18 -5.55 -34.42
CA TYR A 17 4.21 -6.58 -34.81
C TYR A 17 3.44 -7.09 -33.59
N ARG A 18 4.12 -7.36 -32.47
CA ARG A 18 3.48 -7.75 -31.20
C ARG A 18 2.51 -6.69 -30.69
N THR A 19 2.91 -5.41 -30.66
CA THR A 19 2.05 -4.30 -30.19
C THR A 19 0.79 -4.14 -31.06
N ARG A 20 0.91 -4.24 -32.40
CA ARG A 20 -0.25 -4.20 -33.29
C ARG A 20 -1.14 -5.44 -33.16
N ARG A 21 -0.55 -6.61 -32.92
CA ARG A 21 -1.33 -7.84 -32.70
C ARG A 21 -2.12 -7.77 -31.39
N LEU A 22 -1.48 -7.36 -30.29
CA LEU A 22 -2.14 -7.08 -29.01
C LEU A 22 -3.31 -6.10 -29.16
N ALA A 23 -3.12 -4.99 -29.87
CA ALA A 23 -4.19 -4.02 -30.07
C ALA A 23 -5.38 -4.60 -30.88
N VAL A 24 -5.14 -5.48 -31.86
CA VAL A 24 -6.20 -6.23 -32.54
C VAL A 24 -6.90 -7.20 -31.58
N ASP A 25 -6.13 -7.98 -30.80
CA ASP A 25 -6.66 -8.98 -29.86
C ASP A 25 -7.49 -8.35 -28.72
N TYR A 26 -7.14 -7.14 -28.28
CA TYR A 26 -7.88 -6.36 -27.29
C TYR A 26 -8.88 -5.34 -27.89
N SER A 27 -9.11 -5.37 -29.21
CA SER A 27 -10.01 -4.42 -29.91
C SER A 27 -9.70 -2.92 -29.69
N VAL A 28 -8.43 -2.59 -29.43
CA VAL A 28 -7.94 -1.22 -29.26
C VAL A 28 -7.77 -0.56 -30.64
N PRO A 29 -8.44 0.58 -30.93
CA PRO A 29 -8.34 1.24 -32.23
C PRO A 29 -6.91 1.70 -32.56
N LEU A 30 -6.29 1.07 -33.55
CA LEU A 30 -4.94 1.41 -34.01
C LEU A 30 -4.95 2.59 -34.99
N VAL A 31 -4.36 3.71 -34.60
CA VAL A 31 -3.98 4.77 -35.55
C VAL A 31 -2.60 4.45 -36.13
N THR A 32 -2.57 3.69 -37.23
CA THR A 32 -1.33 3.22 -37.87
C THR A 32 -0.68 4.25 -38.80
N ASP A 33 -1.42 5.28 -39.23
CA ASP A 33 -0.90 6.34 -40.10
C ASP A 33 -0.40 7.55 -39.29
N VAL A 34 0.80 8.04 -39.64
CA VAL A 34 1.49 9.11 -38.91
C VAL A 34 0.82 10.49 -39.09
N LYS A 35 0.13 10.73 -40.21
CA LYS A 35 -0.67 11.96 -40.41
C LYS A 35 -1.94 11.89 -39.58
N CYS A 36 -2.64 10.76 -39.58
CA CYS A 36 -3.81 10.52 -38.73
C CYS A 36 -3.46 10.64 -37.23
N ALA A 37 -2.30 10.12 -36.81
CA ALA A 37 -1.83 10.28 -35.43
C ALA A 37 -1.55 11.75 -35.07
N LYS A 38 -0.90 12.51 -35.97
CA LYS A 38 -0.69 13.96 -35.79
C LYS A 38 -2.00 14.74 -35.74
N LEU A 39 -2.97 14.41 -36.61
CA LEU A 39 -4.31 15.01 -36.61
C LEU A 39 -5.09 14.68 -35.33
N LEU A 40 -5.00 13.46 -34.81
CA LEU A 40 -5.60 13.08 -33.52
C LEU A 40 -4.98 13.88 -32.37
N VAL A 41 -3.64 13.97 -32.29
CA VAL A 41 -2.95 14.78 -31.27
C VAL A 41 -3.32 16.27 -31.37
N GLN A 42 -3.45 16.80 -32.60
CA GLN A 42 -3.89 18.18 -32.83
C GLN A 42 -5.35 18.40 -32.42
N ALA A 43 -6.25 17.47 -32.73
CA ALA A 43 -7.65 17.52 -32.32
C ALA A 43 -7.80 17.41 -30.79
N LEU A 44 -7.04 16.52 -30.12
CA LEU A 44 -7.01 16.41 -28.67
C LEU A 44 -6.53 17.70 -27.99
N ARG A 45 -5.54 18.39 -28.57
CA ARG A 45 -5.12 19.73 -28.11
C ARG A 45 -6.22 20.77 -28.28
N MET A 46 -7.00 20.71 -29.37
CA MET A 46 -8.15 21.60 -29.60
C MET A 46 -9.33 21.37 -28.65
N LEU A 47 -9.38 20.24 -27.92
CA LEU A 47 -10.39 20.01 -26.88
C LEU A 47 -10.13 20.77 -25.56
N GLY A 48 -8.98 21.44 -25.41
CA GLY A 48 -8.73 22.33 -24.27
C GLY A 48 -8.84 21.65 -22.90
N GLY A 49 -8.29 20.44 -22.76
CA GLY A 49 -8.39 19.62 -21.55
C GLY A 49 -9.66 18.77 -21.42
N ARG A 50 -10.67 18.96 -22.29
CA ARG A 50 -11.91 18.16 -22.32
C ARG A 50 -11.71 16.84 -23.07
N ALA A 51 -10.75 16.03 -22.62
CA ALA A 51 -10.51 14.70 -23.18
C ALA A 51 -11.76 13.81 -23.04
N PRO A 52 -12.06 12.92 -24.01
CA PRO A 52 -13.15 11.96 -23.88
C PRO A 52 -12.95 11.06 -22.65
N ARG A 53 -14.05 10.71 -21.94
CA ARG A 53 -13.99 9.74 -20.84
C ARG A 53 -13.63 8.35 -21.38
N MET A 54 -12.37 7.96 -21.20
CA MET A 54 -11.89 6.60 -21.43
C MET A 54 -12.61 5.63 -20.50
N LYS A 55 -12.93 4.42 -21.01
CA LYS A 55 -13.56 3.34 -20.23
C LYS A 55 -12.54 2.39 -19.56
N THR A 56 -11.25 2.66 -19.72
CA THR A 56 -10.15 1.83 -19.22
C THR A 56 -9.47 2.52 -18.05
N HIS A 57 -9.18 1.77 -16.99
CA HIS A 57 -8.24 2.18 -15.94
C HIS A 57 -6.77 2.09 -16.40
N THR A 58 -6.54 1.45 -17.55
CA THR A 58 -5.29 1.46 -18.30
C THR A 58 -5.24 2.68 -19.20
N ASP A 59 -4.24 3.53 -18.97
CA ASP A 59 -3.90 4.75 -19.71
C ASP A 59 -3.00 4.43 -20.92
N CYS A 60 -1.99 3.56 -20.75
CA CYS A 60 -1.20 3.01 -21.85
C CYS A 60 -0.87 1.51 -21.65
N MET A 61 -0.47 0.83 -22.72
CA MET A 61 0.12 -0.52 -22.64
C MET A 61 1.44 -0.52 -23.41
N SER A 62 2.55 -0.52 -22.68
CA SER A 62 3.89 -0.68 -23.23
C SER A 62 4.29 -2.15 -23.29
N SER A 63 5.16 -2.51 -24.24
CA SER A 63 5.81 -3.82 -24.31
C SER A 63 7.21 -3.85 -23.68
N ARG A 64 7.55 -2.81 -22.91
CA ARG A 64 8.68 -2.74 -21.96
C ARG A 64 8.27 -3.32 -20.59
N ARG A 65 9.22 -3.82 -19.80
CA ARG A 65 8.97 -4.40 -18.47
C ARG A 65 8.80 -3.31 -17.41
N MET A 66 7.56 -2.83 -17.28
CA MET A 66 7.13 -2.03 -16.14
C MET A 66 7.02 -2.90 -14.88
N ILE A 67 7.55 -2.43 -13.74
CA ILE A 67 7.27 -3.03 -12.43
C ILE A 67 6.79 -1.98 -11.42
N LYS A 68 6.02 -2.44 -10.44
CA LYS A 68 5.48 -1.63 -9.35
C LYS A 68 6.28 -1.84 -8.07
N LEU A 69 6.79 -0.76 -7.50
CA LEU A 69 7.64 -0.70 -6.31
C LEU A 69 6.96 0.14 -5.21
N PRO A 70 7.33 -0.02 -3.93
CA PRO A 70 6.88 0.90 -2.89
C PRO A 70 7.39 2.32 -3.14
N GLY A 71 6.76 3.31 -2.50
CA GLY A 71 7.31 4.66 -2.44
C GLY A 71 8.60 4.69 -1.63
N PHE A 72 9.73 5.09 -2.24
CA PHE A 72 11.03 5.04 -1.57
C PHE A 72 11.23 6.19 -0.57
N ILE A 73 12.09 5.93 0.42
CA ILE A 73 12.35 6.85 1.55
C ILE A 73 13.84 7.22 1.52
N ASP A 74 14.15 8.49 1.29
CA ASP A 74 15.51 9.01 1.42
C ASP A 74 15.69 9.71 2.78
N VAL A 75 16.61 9.19 3.57
CA VAL A 75 16.82 9.61 4.96
C VAL A 75 17.90 10.69 5.12
N HIS A 76 18.54 11.13 4.02
CA HIS A 76 19.62 12.13 4.05
C HIS A 76 19.52 13.14 2.90
N VAL A 77 18.74 14.21 3.11
CA VAL A 77 18.48 15.23 2.08
C VAL A 77 18.72 16.63 2.62
N HIS A 78 19.44 17.47 1.88
CA HIS A 78 19.67 18.89 2.23
C HIS A 78 18.78 19.81 1.39
N THR A 79 17.61 20.18 1.90
CA THR A 79 16.61 21.02 1.21
C THR A 79 17.02 22.49 1.07
N ARG A 80 18.05 22.95 1.80
CA ARG A 80 18.64 24.31 1.80
C ARG A 80 17.70 25.46 2.21
N ASP A 81 16.49 25.13 2.67
CA ASP A 81 15.44 26.06 3.07
C ASP A 81 15.09 25.80 4.55
N PRO A 82 15.18 26.79 5.46
CA PRO A 82 15.43 28.22 5.24
C PRO A 82 16.84 28.59 4.75
N GLY A 83 16.91 29.72 4.03
CA GLY A 83 18.09 30.57 3.91
C GLY A 83 18.84 30.54 2.59
N ALA A 84 19.01 29.37 1.98
CA ALA A 84 19.84 29.19 0.78
C ALA A 84 19.00 28.69 -0.42
N THR A 85 17.81 29.27 -0.58
CA THR A 85 16.77 28.86 -1.55
C THR A 85 17.18 28.96 -3.03
N HIS A 86 18.31 29.60 -3.32
CA HIS A 86 18.93 29.63 -4.65
C HIS A 86 19.70 28.34 -4.99
N LYS A 87 20.11 27.56 -4.00
CA LYS A 87 20.75 26.25 -4.17
C LYS A 87 19.72 25.15 -4.42
N GLU A 88 18.63 25.20 -3.65
CA GLU A 88 17.45 24.30 -3.67
C GLU A 88 16.40 24.90 -2.71
N ASP A 89 15.11 24.58 -2.85
CA ASP A 89 14.12 24.78 -1.78
C ASP A 89 13.24 23.54 -1.59
N PHE A 90 12.32 23.52 -0.62
CA PHE A 90 11.44 22.35 -0.42
C PHE A 90 10.62 22.00 -1.67
N ALA A 91 10.23 22.95 -2.51
CA ALA A 91 9.38 22.73 -3.68
C ALA A 91 10.15 22.23 -4.91
N SER A 92 11.43 22.55 -5.06
CA SER A 92 12.31 21.95 -6.08
C SER A 92 12.95 20.65 -5.59
N CYS A 93 13.40 20.59 -4.33
CA CYS A 93 13.98 19.38 -3.73
C CYS A 93 12.98 18.21 -3.74
N THR A 94 11.73 18.43 -3.35
CA THR A 94 10.71 17.36 -3.39
C THR A 94 10.20 17.05 -4.80
N ALA A 95 10.35 17.95 -5.78
CA ALA A 95 10.12 17.63 -7.19
C ALA A 95 11.22 16.69 -7.72
N ALA A 96 12.48 16.97 -7.38
CA ALA A 96 13.63 16.10 -7.66
C ALA A 96 13.50 14.74 -6.97
N ALA A 97 12.99 14.70 -5.73
CA ALA A 97 12.68 13.46 -5.02
C ALA A 97 11.63 12.62 -5.78
N LEU A 98 10.49 13.21 -6.15
CA LEU A 98 9.44 12.51 -6.90
C LEU A 98 9.93 11.99 -8.26
N ALA A 99 10.73 12.77 -8.99
CA ALA A 99 11.34 12.31 -10.25
C ALA A 99 12.36 11.17 -10.04
N GLY A 100 13.00 11.10 -8.86
CA GLY A 100 13.83 9.98 -8.41
C GLY A 100 13.06 8.76 -7.88
N GLY A 101 11.72 8.79 -7.83
CA GLY A 101 10.90 7.72 -7.24
C GLY A 101 10.81 7.79 -5.70
N ILE A 102 11.25 8.88 -5.09
CA ILE A 102 11.28 9.07 -3.63
C ILE A 102 10.00 9.80 -3.21
N THR A 103 9.22 9.15 -2.34
CA THR A 103 7.92 9.65 -1.86
C THR A 103 7.98 10.19 -0.44
N MET A 104 9.11 9.99 0.26
CA MET A 104 9.37 10.55 1.58
C MET A 104 10.83 11.00 1.71
N ILE A 105 11.08 12.23 2.19
CA ILE A 105 12.44 12.73 2.47
C ILE A 105 12.64 13.15 3.92
N PHE A 106 13.83 12.92 4.49
CA PHE A 106 14.22 13.53 5.77
C PHE A 106 15.20 14.68 5.55
N ALA A 107 14.76 15.89 5.88
CA ALA A 107 15.54 17.11 5.69
C ALA A 107 16.56 17.31 6.83
N MET A 108 17.83 17.47 6.46
CA MET A 108 18.94 17.71 7.38
C MET A 108 18.95 19.14 7.95
N PRO A 109 19.44 19.34 9.19
CA PRO A 109 19.17 20.56 9.97
C PRO A 109 20.12 21.73 9.66
N ASN A 110 21.06 21.57 8.74
CA ASN A 110 22.09 22.57 8.42
C ASN A 110 21.63 23.61 7.37
N THR A 111 20.46 24.16 7.62
CA THR A 111 19.87 25.32 6.92
C THR A 111 20.48 26.64 7.44
N ASN A 112 19.97 27.79 7.01
CA ASN A 112 20.34 29.11 7.56
C ASN A 112 19.07 29.93 7.91
N PRO A 113 18.68 30.06 9.19
CA PRO A 113 19.33 29.50 10.38
C PRO A 113 19.31 27.97 10.39
N ALA A 114 20.25 27.36 11.09
CA ALA A 114 20.27 25.92 11.32
C ALA A 114 19.14 25.51 12.29
N VAL A 115 18.55 24.34 12.08
CA VAL A 115 17.50 23.77 12.92
C VAL A 115 18.11 23.19 14.19
N VAL A 116 18.19 23.98 15.26
CA VAL A 116 18.82 23.62 16.54
C VAL A 116 17.93 23.84 17.76
N ASP A 117 16.79 24.50 17.59
CA ASP A 117 15.88 24.91 18.66
C ASP A 117 14.42 24.92 18.16
N HIS A 118 13.46 25.20 19.04
CA HIS A 118 12.03 25.24 18.69
C HIS A 118 11.69 26.29 17.62
N GLN A 119 12.38 27.43 17.59
CA GLN A 119 12.08 28.53 16.67
C GLN A 119 12.56 28.21 15.25
N SER A 120 13.79 27.74 15.12
CA SER A 120 14.39 27.27 13.87
C SER A 120 13.69 26.01 13.33
N PHE A 121 13.27 25.09 14.20
CA PHE A 121 12.45 23.94 13.82
C PHE A 121 11.05 24.36 13.31
N ALA A 122 10.38 25.30 13.99
CA ALA A 122 9.11 25.84 13.54
C ALA A 122 9.23 26.56 12.18
N LEU A 123 10.29 27.34 11.97
CA LEU A 123 10.56 28.01 10.68
C LEU A 123 10.81 27.00 9.55
N ALA A 124 11.66 25.98 9.76
CA ALA A 124 11.89 24.94 8.75
C ALA A 124 10.61 24.16 8.44
N LYS A 125 9.74 23.97 9.44
CA LYS A 125 8.43 23.33 9.29
C LYS A 125 7.43 24.20 8.52
N GLU A 126 7.39 25.52 8.75
CA GLU A 126 6.61 26.46 7.93
C GLU A 126 7.00 26.36 6.45
N ARG A 127 8.32 26.36 6.15
CA ARG A 127 8.86 26.19 4.80
C ARG A 127 8.49 24.84 4.19
N ALA A 128 8.58 23.77 4.96
CA ALA A 128 8.20 22.43 4.51
C ALA A 128 6.69 22.31 4.22
N ILE A 129 5.82 22.86 5.08
CA ILE A 129 4.36 22.90 4.88
C ILE A 129 3.98 23.69 3.62
N ALA A 130 4.68 24.79 3.32
CA ALA A 130 4.41 25.60 2.14
C ALA A 130 5.00 25.02 0.84
N GLY A 131 6.16 24.35 0.93
CA GLY A 131 6.95 23.94 -0.23
C GLY A 131 6.81 22.47 -0.65
N ALA A 132 6.69 21.54 0.30
CA ALA A 132 6.90 20.11 0.03
C ALA A 132 5.82 19.50 -0.89
N ARG A 133 6.26 18.69 -1.85
CA ARG A 133 5.42 17.93 -2.80
C ARG A 133 5.31 16.45 -2.47
N CYS A 134 6.32 15.90 -1.79
CA CYS A 134 6.30 14.57 -1.20
C CYS A 134 6.37 14.68 0.34
N ASP A 135 6.05 13.60 1.05
CA ASP A 135 5.97 13.62 2.51
C ASP A 135 7.37 13.75 3.14
N TYR A 136 7.45 14.19 4.40
CA TYR A 136 8.75 14.52 4.99
C TYR A 136 8.79 14.36 6.51
N ALA A 137 10.02 14.35 7.03
CA ALA A 137 10.32 14.68 8.42
C ALA A 137 11.55 15.61 8.48
N LEU A 138 11.72 16.34 9.57
CA LEU A 138 12.83 17.27 9.76
C LEU A 138 13.77 16.76 10.86
N PHE A 139 15.06 16.73 10.62
CA PHE A 139 16.04 16.52 11.69
C PHE A 139 16.15 17.77 12.57
N VAL A 140 16.59 17.57 13.81
CA VAL A 140 17.20 18.64 14.62
C VAL A 140 18.70 18.41 14.70
N GLY A 141 19.48 19.49 14.68
CA GLY A 141 20.94 19.48 14.74
C GLY A 141 21.44 19.61 16.19
N ALA A 142 22.52 18.90 16.50
CA ALA A 142 23.24 19.09 17.75
C ALA A 142 24.21 20.28 17.64
N SER A 143 24.14 21.22 18.59
CA SER A 143 25.09 22.33 18.78
C SER A 143 25.94 22.10 20.05
N SER A 144 26.82 23.06 20.35
CA SER A 144 27.67 23.08 21.55
C SER A 144 26.89 23.19 22.87
N ASP A 145 25.62 23.63 22.82
CA ASP A 145 24.84 24.12 23.96
C ASP A 145 23.39 23.60 24.02
N ASN A 146 22.78 23.19 22.90
CA ASN A 146 21.36 22.83 22.84
C ASN A 146 20.99 21.43 23.39
N TYR A 147 21.91 20.70 24.03
CA TYR A 147 21.66 19.35 24.57
C TYR A 147 20.53 19.29 25.62
N ASN A 148 20.18 20.42 26.24
CA ASN A 148 19.02 20.52 27.13
C ASN A 148 17.68 20.76 26.39
N VAL A 149 17.72 21.27 25.15
CA VAL A 149 16.53 21.69 24.38
C VAL A 149 16.12 20.64 23.34
N THR A 150 17.08 19.98 22.69
CA THR A 150 16.79 18.93 21.69
C THR A 150 15.91 17.77 22.20
N PRO A 151 15.94 17.34 23.49
CA PRO A 151 15.05 16.29 23.99
C PRO A 151 13.56 16.62 23.89
N GLU A 152 13.19 17.91 23.95
CA GLU A 152 11.80 18.40 23.84
C GLU A 152 11.31 18.34 22.38
N ILE A 153 12.21 18.57 21.42
CA ILE A 153 11.95 18.54 19.97
C ILE A 153 11.91 17.09 19.44
N ALA A 154 12.52 16.15 20.16
CA ALA A 154 12.67 14.75 19.75
C ALA A 154 11.37 14.01 19.32
N PRO A 155 10.16 14.27 19.89
CA PRO A 155 8.90 13.70 19.39
C PRO A 155 8.46 14.21 18.01
N LEU A 156 8.93 15.38 17.60
CA LEU A 156 8.58 16.05 16.34
C LEU A 156 9.61 15.78 15.23
N ALA A 157 10.85 15.46 15.58
CA ALA A 157 11.96 15.31 14.64
C ALA A 157 12.05 13.91 13.99
N ALA A 158 12.68 13.84 12.82
CA ALA A 158 13.16 12.58 12.22
C ALA A 158 14.12 11.87 13.18
N GLY A 159 15.09 12.62 13.71
CA GLY A 159 16.06 12.24 14.73
C GLY A 159 16.95 13.44 15.10
N LEU A 160 17.99 13.20 15.90
CA LEU A 160 19.08 14.16 16.13
C LEU A 160 20.21 13.87 15.15
N LYS A 161 20.74 14.90 14.48
CA LYS A 161 21.94 14.82 13.62
C LYS A 161 23.13 15.53 14.30
N MET A 162 24.22 14.79 14.51
CA MET A 162 25.50 15.35 14.96
C MET A 162 26.50 15.40 13.79
N TYR A 163 27.31 16.45 13.73
CA TYR A 163 28.42 16.57 12.77
C TYR A 163 29.75 16.53 13.54
N LEU A 164 30.47 15.40 13.44
CA LEU A 164 31.68 15.14 14.24
C LEU A 164 32.96 15.51 13.48
N ASN A 165 32.91 15.47 12.13
CA ASN A 165 33.99 15.83 11.21
C ASN A 165 33.71 17.16 10.50
N GLU A 166 34.38 17.41 9.37
CA GLU A 166 34.31 18.69 8.68
C GLU A 166 32.98 18.86 7.93
N THR A 167 32.16 19.79 8.42
CA THR A 167 30.87 20.16 7.85
C THR A 167 30.91 21.61 7.38
N PHE A 168 30.15 21.94 6.33
CA PHE A 168 30.05 23.29 5.75
C PHE A 168 29.24 24.28 6.64
N THR A 169 29.28 24.09 7.97
CA THR A 169 28.23 24.54 8.88
C THR A 169 28.78 24.88 10.27
N THR A 170 28.03 25.65 11.05
CA THR A 170 28.34 25.96 12.46
C THR A 170 28.09 24.78 13.42
N LEU A 171 27.60 23.63 12.93
CA LEU A 171 27.19 22.48 13.76
C LEU A 171 28.32 21.47 14.04
N ARG A 172 29.59 21.80 13.73
CA ARG A 172 30.73 20.91 14.01
C ARG A 172 30.97 20.80 15.51
N LEU A 173 30.81 19.59 16.06
CA LEU A 173 31.07 19.30 17.47
C LEU A 173 32.49 18.75 17.64
N THR A 174 33.42 19.58 18.13
CA THR A 174 34.82 19.18 18.40
C THR A 174 35.04 18.62 19.81
N ASP A 175 34.15 18.88 20.76
CA ASP A 175 34.29 18.47 22.16
C ASP A 175 33.51 17.18 22.48
N LEU A 176 34.24 16.14 22.89
CA LEU A 176 33.68 14.86 23.35
C LEU A 176 32.78 15.02 24.58
N THR A 177 32.96 16.02 25.45
CA THR A 177 32.05 16.25 26.58
C THR A 177 30.67 16.71 26.11
N VAL A 178 30.61 17.49 25.02
CA VAL A 178 29.34 17.84 24.35
C VAL A 178 28.71 16.62 23.70
N TRP A 179 29.50 15.72 23.10
CA TRP A 179 28.98 14.46 22.55
C TRP A 179 28.34 13.61 23.66
N ILE A 180 29.02 13.44 24.81
CA ILE A 180 28.53 12.72 25.99
C ILE A 180 27.19 13.33 26.48
N LYS A 181 27.10 14.66 26.58
CA LYS A 181 25.86 15.35 27.00
C LYS A 181 24.69 15.10 26.05
N HIS A 182 24.91 15.11 24.74
CA HIS A 182 23.88 14.74 23.75
C HIS A 182 23.50 13.24 23.86
N PHE A 183 24.47 12.36 24.09
CA PHE A 183 24.25 10.93 24.28
C PHE A 183 23.45 10.59 25.55
N GLN A 184 23.59 11.40 26.60
CA GLN A 184 22.84 11.31 27.86
C GLN A 184 21.43 11.91 27.72
N SER A 185 21.31 13.10 27.14
CA SER A 185 20.07 13.88 27.15
C SER A 185 19.08 13.45 26.06
N TRP A 186 19.54 13.08 24.87
CA TRP A 186 18.63 12.71 23.78
C TRP A 186 17.93 11.37 24.05
N PRO A 187 16.57 11.30 24.05
CA PRO A 187 15.86 10.10 24.45
C PRO A 187 16.15 8.89 23.54
N LYS A 188 16.62 7.79 24.12
CA LYS A 188 17.06 6.56 23.42
C LYS A 188 16.03 5.94 22.44
N LYS A 189 14.76 6.32 22.54
CA LYS A 189 13.66 5.85 21.67
C LYS A 189 13.58 6.56 20.31
N TYR A 190 14.34 7.64 20.10
CA TYR A 190 14.39 8.40 18.84
C TYR A 190 15.77 8.27 18.17
N PRO A 191 15.83 8.23 16.82
CA PRO A 191 17.09 8.05 16.08
C PRO A 191 18.15 9.09 16.43
N LEU A 192 19.41 8.65 16.43
CA LEU A 192 20.60 9.49 16.50
C LEU A 192 21.49 9.17 15.31
N CYS A 193 21.64 10.14 14.41
CA CYS A 193 22.41 10.03 13.19
C CYS A 193 23.69 10.85 13.32
N VAL A 194 24.83 10.29 12.89
CA VAL A 194 26.13 10.96 13.02
C VAL A 194 26.86 11.01 11.68
N HIS A 195 27.26 12.21 11.26
CA HIS A 195 28.31 12.37 10.26
C HIS A 195 29.65 12.11 10.96
N ALA A 196 30.24 10.95 10.69
CA ALA A 196 31.48 10.45 11.28
C ALA A 196 32.37 9.84 10.18
N GLU A 197 33.65 10.19 10.14
CA GLU A 197 34.62 9.72 9.16
C GLU A 197 35.82 9.00 9.84
N GLY A 198 36.24 7.87 9.26
CA GLY A 198 37.40 7.07 9.70
C GLY A 198 37.43 6.76 11.19
N GLN A 199 38.50 7.18 11.88
CA GLN A 199 38.68 6.99 13.33
C GLN A 199 37.51 7.54 14.17
N THR A 200 36.77 8.53 13.67
CA THR A 200 35.60 9.10 14.35
C THR A 200 34.46 8.10 14.44
N THR A 201 34.32 7.22 13.44
CA THR A 201 33.38 6.09 13.43
C THR A 201 33.72 5.10 14.54
N ALA A 202 35.01 4.81 14.77
CA ALA A 202 35.44 3.97 15.90
C ALA A 202 35.11 4.62 17.26
N ALA A 203 35.42 5.91 17.42
CA ALA A 203 35.16 6.65 18.65
C ALA A 203 33.66 6.73 19.00
N ILE A 204 32.81 6.98 18.00
CA ILE A 204 31.36 7.14 18.23
C ILE A 204 30.65 5.79 18.45
N LEU A 205 31.16 4.68 17.87
CA LEU A 205 30.70 3.33 18.18
C LEU A 205 31.05 2.91 19.61
N LEU A 206 32.25 3.24 20.09
CA LEU A 206 32.63 3.05 21.49
C LEU A 206 31.69 3.85 22.42
N LEU A 207 31.39 5.10 22.10
CA LEU A 207 30.47 5.93 22.89
C LEU A 207 29.03 5.36 22.89
N ALA A 208 28.53 4.87 21.75
CA ALA A 208 27.21 4.25 21.65
C ALA A 208 27.10 2.97 22.49
N ASN A 209 28.18 2.17 22.53
CA ASN A 209 28.29 1.00 23.38
C ASN A 209 28.33 1.37 24.88
N LEU A 210 29.19 2.32 25.28
CA LEU A 210 29.30 2.78 26.68
C LEU A 210 27.99 3.36 27.22
N HIS A 211 27.22 4.06 26.40
CA HIS A 211 25.90 4.58 26.77
C HIS A 211 24.75 3.57 26.56
N ASN A 212 25.03 2.36 26.03
CA ASN A 212 24.06 1.33 25.63
C ASN A 212 22.85 1.93 24.89
N ARG A 213 23.08 2.47 23.69
CA ARG A 213 22.03 3.09 22.87
C ARG A 213 22.23 2.82 21.37
N PRO A 214 21.15 2.74 20.57
CA PRO A 214 21.25 2.67 19.12
C PRO A 214 21.90 3.93 18.51
N ILE A 215 22.55 3.74 17.36
CA ILE A 215 23.14 4.81 16.55
C ILE A 215 23.03 4.49 15.06
N HIS A 216 22.96 5.53 14.23
CA HIS A 216 23.02 5.44 12.77
C HIS A 216 24.23 6.22 12.24
N ILE A 217 25.15 5.55 11.56
CA ILE A 217 26.32 6.18 10.92
C ILE A 217 25.91 6.65 9.52
N CYS A 218 26.01 7.94 9.27
CA CYS A 218 25.69 8.52 7.97
C CYS A 218 26.74 8.16 6.90
N HIS A 219 26.31 8.16 5.63
CA HIS A 219 27.12 8.15 4.39
C HIS A 219 28.48 7.43 4.52
N VAL A 220 28.47 6.13 4.84
CA VAL A 220 29.70 5.34 4.98
C VAL A 220 30.40 5.22 3.62
N ALA A 221 31.71 5.50 3.60
CA ALA A 221 32.46 5.69 2.35
C ALA A 221 33.71 4.80 2.25
N ARG A 222 34.34 4.44 3.37
CA ARG A 222 35.64 3.77 3.40
C ARG A 222 35.56 2.30 3.79
N LYS A 223 36.53 1.52 3.33
CA LYS A 223 36.75 0.12 3.71
C LYS A 223 36.86 -0.04 5.23
N GLU A 224 37.63 0.82 5.89
CA GLU A 224 37.81 0.81 7.35
C GLU A 224 36.49 1.07 8.11
N GLU A 225 35.64 1.95 7.59
CA GLU A 225 34.35 2.33 8.20
C GLU A 225 33.34 1.18 8.10
N ILE A 226 33.17 0.58 6.92
CA ILE A 226 32.24 -0.54 6.76
C ILE A 226 32.71 -1.80 7.51
N GLN A 227 34.04 -2.04 7.57
CA GLN A 227 34.60 -3.16 8.33
C GLN A 227 34.40 -3.02 9.85
N ILE A 228 34.61 -1.84 10.44
CA ILE A 228 34.38 -1.66 11.88
C ILE A 228 32.88 -1.68 12.23
N ILE A 229 32.00 -1.18 11.35
CA ILE A 229 30.55 -1.28 11.51
C ILE A 229 30.10 -2.75 11.43
N ARG A 230 30.64 -3.53 10.48
CA ARG A 230 30.39 -4.98 10.39
C ARG A 230 30.79 -5.70 11.68
N ALA A 231 32.02 -5.49 12.15
CA ALA A 231 32.53 -6.11 13.38
C ALA A 231 31.76 -5.67 14.64
N ALA A 232 31.15 -4.48 14.65
CA ALA A 232 30.25 -4.03 15.70
C ALA A 232 28.89 -4.76 15.64
N LYS A 233 28.30 -4.95 14.44
CA LYS A 233 27.06 -5.73 14.25
C LYS A 233 27.24 -7.20 14.63
N GLU A 234 28.36 -7.81 14.23
CA GLU A 234 28.71 -9.20 14.57
C GLU A 234 28.88 -9.41 16.09
N LYS A 235 29.24 -8.35 16.83
CA LYS A 235 29.28 -8.31 18.30
C LYS A 235 27.95 -7.90 18.95
N GLY A 236 26.88 -7.73 18.17
CA GLY A 236 25.54 -7.40 18.66
C GLY A 236 25.33 -5.94 19.09
N LEU A 237 26.24 -5.02 18.73
CA LEU A 237 26.04 -3.59 19.02
C LEU A 237 24.88 -3.05 18.15
N PRO A 238 24.00 -2.18 18.69
CA PRO A 238 22.84 -1.63 17.97
C PRO A 238 23.23 -0.50 17.00
N VAL A 239 24.21 -0.74 16.13
CA VAL A 239 24.61 0.16 15.05
C VAL A 239 23.81 -0.12 13.78
N THR A 240 23.45 0.95 13.07
CA THR A 240 23.04 0.91 11.67
C THR A 240 23.83 1.92 10.84
N CYS A 241 23.80 1.82 9.52
CA CYS A 241 24.43 2.77 8.60
C CYS A 241 23.71 2.89 7.25
N GLU A 242 24.00 3.99 6.57
CA GLU A 242 23.63 4.24 5.18
C GLU A 242 24.88 4.40 4.30
N VAL A 243 24.75 4.17 2.99
CA VAL A 243 25.78 4.45 1.98
C VAL A 243 25.17 5.26 0.84
N CYS A 244 25.94 6.22 0.31
CA CYS A 244 25.48 7.10 -0.75
C CYS A 244 25.85 6.59 -2.15
N PRO A 245 25.04 6.87 -3.19
CA PRO A 245 25.30 6.40 -4.55
C PRO A 245 26.67 6.85 -5.09
N HIS A 246 27.14 8.03 -4.70
CA HIS A 246 28.42 8.52 -5.16
C HIS A 246 29.63 7.74 -4.59
N HIS A 247 29.52 7.07 -3.44
CA HIS A 247 30.59 6.17 -2.96
C HIS A 247 30.49 4.76 -3.56
N LEU A 248 29.32 4.35 -4.05
CA LEU A 248 29.11 3.07 -4.75
C LEU A 248 29.45 3.13 -6.25
N PHE A 249 29.25 4.28 -6.89
CA PHE A 249 29.29 4.44 -8.35
C PHE A 249 30.35 5.42 -8.86
N LEU A 250 31.05 6.16 -7.99
CA LEU A 250 32.17 7.04 -8.33
C LEU A 250 33.36 6.77 -7.40
N CYS A 251 34.58 7.06 -7.86
CA CYS A 251 35.79 7.01 -7.04
C CYS A 251 36.75 8.15 -7.42
N GLU A 252 37.94 8.19 -6.82
CA GLU A 252 38.96 9.21 -7.10
C GLU A 252 39.34 9.34 -8.60
N ASP A 253 39.25 8.25 -9.38
CA ASP A 253 39.47 8.28 -10.84
C ASP A 253 38.48 9.20 -11.57
N ASP A 254 37.25 9.35 -11.07
CA ASP A 254 36.23 10.22 -11.66
C ASP A 254 36.53 11.71 -11.49
N LEU A 255 37.44 12.11 -10.59
CA LEU A 255 37.87 13.51 -10.43
C LEU A 255 38.48 14.06 -11.73
N LYS A 256 39.05 13.20 -12.57
CA LYS A 256 39.56 13.54 -13.92
C LYS A 256 38.45 13.96 -14.89
N ARG A 257 37.21 13.46 -14.69
CA ARG A 257 36.01 13.77 -15.49
C ARG A 257 35.18 14.88 -14.86
N ILE A 258 35.00 14.84 -13.54
CA ILE A 258 34.15 15.79 -12.79
C ILE A 258 34.89 17.12 -12.55
N GLY A 259 36.20 17.07 -12.34
CA GLY A 259 37.06 18.20 -11.98
C GLY A 259 37.10 18.47 -10.47
N GLU A 260 38.30 18.60 -9.90
CA GLU A 260 38.59 18.69 -8.45
C GLU A 260 37.64 19.57 -7.61
N LYS A 261 37.25 20.74 -8.14
CA LYS A 261 36.34 21.69 -7.47
C LYS A 261 34.89 21.18 -7.41
N LYS A 262 34.37 20.70 -8.56
CA LYS A 262 33.06 20.05 -8.62
C LYS A 262 33.07 18.77 -7.80
N GLY A 263 34.15 18.00 -7.83
CA GLY A 263 34.35 16.76 -7.09
C GLY A 263 34.41 16.87 -5.56
N GLN A 264 34.47 18.08 -4.98
CA GLN A 264 34.42 18.22 -3.52
C GLN A 264 33.11 17.67 -2.92
N VAL A 265 33.25 16.73 -2.00
CA VAL A 265 32.18 16.09 -1.20
C VAL A 265 32.78 15.67 0.15
N ARG A 266 31.94 15.40 1.16
CA ARG A 266 32.34 14.91 2.50
C ARG A 266 31.34 13.85 2.99
N PRO A 267 31.74 12.57 3.11
CA PRO A 267 33.08 12.03 2.88
C PRO A 267 33.54 12.18 1.44
N CYS A 268 34.85 12.37 1.25
CA CYS A 268 35.46 12.52 -0.08
C CYS A 268 35.13 11.31 -1.00
N LEU A 269 35.27 11.48 -2.31
CA LEU A 269 35.42 10.31 -3.18
C LEU A 269 36.68 9.53 -2.76
N VAL A 270 36.53 8.21 -2.70
CA VAL A 270 37.49 7.27 -2.10
C VAL A 270 38.23 6.48 -3.18
N THR A 271 39.16 5.61 -2.75
CA THR A 271 39.85 4.72 -3.68
C THR A 271 38.88 3.72 -4.31
N LYS A 272 39.31 3.09 -5.41
CA LYS A 272 38.54 1.99 -6.02
C LYS A 272 38.46 0.75 -5.12
N GLU A 273 39.42 0.57 -4.20
CA GLU A 273 39.38 -0.51 -3.21
C GLU A 273 38.31 -0.25 -2.14
N ASP A 274 38.17 0.98 -1.67
CA ASP A 274 37.10 1.39 -0.76
C ASP A 274 35.71 1.20 -1.40
N GLN A 275 35.53 1.68 -2.64
CA GLN A 275 34.29 1.47 -3.41
C GLN A 275 33.95 -0.03 -3.51
N GLN A 276 34.92 -0.88 -3.84
CA GLN A 276 34.69 -2.33 -3.93
C GLN A 276 34.34 -2.93 -2.56
N ALA A 277 35.00 -2.49 -1.49
CA ALA A 277 34.70 -2.96 -0.14
C ALA A 277 33.27 -2.64 0.32
N LEU A 278 32.66 -1.53 -0.15
CA LEU A 278 31.24 -1.24 0.08
C LEU A 278 30.31 -2.22 -0.65
N TRP A 279 30.64 -2.60 -1.89
CA TRP A 279 29.91 -3.63 -2.64
C TRP A 279 30.04 -5.01 -2.01
N ASP A 280 31.26 -5.40 -1.61
CA ASP A 280 31.56 -6.67 -0.96
C ASP A 280 30.87 -6.83 0.41
N ASN A 281 30.52 -5.71 1.07
CA ASN A 281 29.85 -5.66 2.36
C ASN A 281 28.42 -5.10 2.27
N LEU A 282 27.74 -5.31 1.13
CA LEU A 282 26.33 -4.93 0.93
C LEU A 282 25.39 -5.46 2.02
N ASP A 283 25.71 -6.59 2.66
CA ASP A 283 24.94 -7.14 3.78
C ASP A 283 25.06 -6.30 5.06
N ALA A 284 26.19 -5.65 5.27
CA ALA A 284 26.44 -4.76 6.41
C ALA A 284 25.83 -3.36 6.25
N ILE A 285 25.44 -2.94 5.04
CA ILE A 285 24.80 -1.64 4.76
C ILE A 285 23.28 -1.74 5.04
N ASP A 286 22.70 -0.95 5.93
CA ASP A 286 21.24 -1.02 6.17
C ASP A 286 20.43 -0.17 5.20
N CYS A 287 20.94 1.02 4.84
CA CYS A 287 20.20 2.01 4.05
C CYS A 287 20.96 2.49 2.80
N PHE A 288 20.22 2.88 1.78
CA PHE A 288 20.70 3.82 0.75
C PHE A 288 20.05 5.18 1.01
N ALA A 289 20.84 6.24 0.95
CA ALA A 289 20.41 7.63 1.10
C ALA A 289 21.26 8.50 0.18
N THR A 290 20.73 9.57 -0.40
CA THR A 290 21.50 10.28 -1.44
C THR A 290 22.67 11.11 -0.92
N ASP A 291 22.56 11.60 0.33
CA ASP A 291 23.22 12.84 0.75
C ASP A 291 23.09 13.91 -0.35
N HIS A 292 21.85 14.15 -0.79
CA HIS A 292 21.56 15.18 -1.79
C HIS A 292 21.88 16.54 -1.18
N ALA A 293 23.07 17.02 -1.50
CA ALA A 293 23.69 18.24 -1.04
C ALA A 293 23.84 19.23 -2.21
N PRO A 294 22.73 19.80 -2.71
CA PRO A 294 22.70 20.64 -3.89
C PRO A 294 23.47 21.95 -3.67
N HIS A 295 24.18 22.35 -4.72
CA HIS A 295 25.01 23.55 -4.82
C HIS A 295 25.06 23.97 -6.29
N THR A 296 25.02 25.27 -6.56
CA THR A 296 25.00 25.75 -7.95
C THR A 296 26.35 25.51 -8.64
N VAL A 297 26.33 25.42 -9.97
CA VAL A 297 27.55 25.26 -10.79
C VAL A 297 28.59 26.36 -10.49
N GLN A 298 28.14 27.59 -10.25
CA GLN A 298 29.00 28.72 -9.88
C GLN A 298 29.72 28.48 -8.54
N GLU A 299 28.99 28.07 -7.50
CA GLU A 299 29.56 27.76 -6.19
C GLU A 299 30.58 26.62 -6.29
N LYS A 300 30.24 25.55 -7.02
CA LYS A 300 31.08 24.37 -7.23
C LYS A 300 32.28 24.61 -8.18
N SER A 301 32.35 25.78 -8.80
CA SER A 301 33.49 26.22 -9.64
C SER A 301 34.36 27.30 -8.96
N SER A 302 33.92 27.83 -7.80
CA SER A 302 34.65 28.83 -7.02
C SER A 302 35.96 28.28 -6.44
N GLU A 303 36.78 29.13 -5.84
CA GLU A 303 38.02 28.72 -5.15
C GLU A 303 37.75 27.91 -3.89
N LYS A 304 36.68 28.26 -3.14
CA LYS A 304 36.21 27.55 -1.94
C LYS A 304 34.96 26.75 -2.26
N ALA A 305 35.08 25.86 -3.25
CA ALA A 305 33.97 25.03 -3.72
C ALA A 305 33.38 24.19 -2.57
N PRO A 306 32.08 24.32 -2.27
CA PRO A 306 31.48 23.65 -1.12
C PRO A 306 31.36 22.13 -1.35
N PRO A 307 31.48 21.29 -0.31
CA PRO A 307 31.30 19.86 -0.43
C PRO A 307 29.82 19.50 -0.64
N GLY A 308 29.54 18.60 -1.58
CA GLY A 308 28.19 18.03 -1.77
C GLY A 308 27.79 17.85 -3.24
N PHE A 309 26.94 16.84 -3.49
CA PHE A 309 26.42 16.48 -4.80
C PHE A 309 24.87 16.40 -4.78
N PRO A 310 24.17 16.80 -5.85
CA PRO A 310 22.76 16.48 -6.01
C PRO A 310 22.57 15.01 -6.42
N GLY A 311 21.80 14.22 -5.64
CA GLY A 311 21.60 12.77 -5.89
C GLY A 311 20.17 12.26 -6.11
N LEU A 312 19.12 13.01 -5.72
CA LEU A 312 17.72 12.54 -5.74
C LEU A 312 17.27 11.99 -7.10
N GLU A 313 17.56 12.68 -8.18
CA GLU A 313 17.09 12.30 -9.53
C GLU A 313 17.89 11.16 -10.17
N THR A 314 19.03 10.75 -9.60
CA THR A 314 19.92 9.73 -10.17
C THR A 314 20.02 8.43 -9.35
N ILE A 315 19.68 8.43 -8.06
CA ILE A 315 19.83 7.26 -7.19
C ILE A 315 19.09 6.02 -7.70
N LEU A 316 17.80 6.11 -7.99
CA LEU A 316 17.02 4.94 -8.40
C LEU A 316 17.46 4.41 -9.79
N PRO A 317 17.70 5.25 -10.83
CA PRO A 317 18.32 4.81 -12.08
C PRO A 317 19.67 4.08 -11.89
N LEU A 318 20.56 4.58 -11.03
CA LEU A 318 21.85 3.94 -10.74
C LEU A 318 21.67 2.59 -10.02
N LEU A 319 20.78 2.51 -9.04
CA LEU A 319 20.47 1.26 -8.32
C LEU A 319 19.75 0.23 -9.21
N LEU A 320 18.83 0.66 -10.08
CA LEU A 320 18.19 -0.22 -11.07
C LEU A 320 19.20 -0.76 -12.08
N ASN A 321 20.16 0.07 -12.51
CA ASN A 321 21.26 -0.38 -13.36
C ASN A 321 22.15 -1.42 -12.64
N ALA A 322 22.45 -1.24 -11.35
CA ALA A 322 23.15 -2.24 -10.55
C ALA A 322 22.36 -3.55 -10.38
N VAL A 323 21.02 -3.50 -10.35
CA VAL A 323 20.18 -4.71 -10.39
C VAL A 323 20.22 -5.37 -11.78
N HIS A 324 20.25 -4.61 -12.86
CA HIS A 324 20.43 -5.15 -14.22
C HIS A 324 21.79 -5.83 -14.40
N GLU A 325 22.87 -5.24 -13.85
CA GLU A 325 24.22 -5.79 -13.82
C GLU A 325 24.40 -6.97 -12.84
N GLY A 326 23.37 -7.32 -12.04
CA GLY A 326 23.42 -8.41 -11.07
C GLY A 326 24.24 -8.12 -9.80
N LYS A 327 24.72 -6.88 -9.60
CA LYS A 327 25.45 -6.43 -8.40
C LYS A 327 24.53 -6.24 -7.19
N LEU A 328 23.24 -6.00 -7.44
CA LEU A 328 22.21 -5.76 -6.43
C LEU A 328 20.99 -6.62 -6.75
N THR A 329 20.22 -7.05 -5.75
CA THR A 329 18.91 -7.68 -5.98
C THR A 329 17.79 -6.66 -5.79
N MET A 330 16.68 -6.81 -6.51
CA MET A 330 15.52 -5.93 -6.34
C MET A 330 14.99 -5.94 -4.90
N GLU A 331 15.08 -7.09 -4.22
CA GLU A 331 14.69 -7.22 -2.81
C GLU A 331 15.65 -6.45 -1.89
N ALA A 332 16.97 -6.52 -2.10
CA ALA A 332 17.95 -5.75 -1.35
C ALA A 332 17.83 -4.23 -1.61
N LEU A 333 17.42 -3.81 -2.82
CA LEU A 333 17.08 -2.42 -3.13
C LEU A 333 15.87 -1.97 -2.30
N VAL A 334 14.79 -2.75 -2.27
CA VAL A 334 13.57 -2.45 -1.48
C VAL A 334 13.83 -2.50 0.03
N ASP A 335 14.66 -3.41 0.53
CA ASP A 335 15.07 -3.40 1.94
C ASP A 335 15.81 -2.11 2.28
N LYS A 336 16.86 -1.77 1.52
CA LYS A 336 17.76 -0.66 1.85
C LYS A 336 17.17 0.72 1.56
N PHE A 337 16.23 0.84 0.64
CA PHE A 337 15.64 2.13 0.24
C PHE A 337 14.17 2.31 0.66
N TYR A 338 13.56 1.30 1.31
CA TYR A 338 12.21 1.41 1.89
C TYR A 338 12.09 0.75 3.27
N ARG A 339 12.31 -0.56 3.41
CA ARG A 339 11.95 -1.29 4.64
C ARG A 339 12.85 -0.92 5.84
N ASN A 340 14.15 -0.82 5.64
CA ASN A 340 15.11 -0.44 6.66
C ASN A 340 15.00 1.04 7.06
N PRO A 341 14.92 2.02 6.15
CA PRO A 341 14.55 3.40 6.47
C PRO A 341 13.30 3.49 7.35
N LYS A 342 12.21 2.82 6.95
CA LYS A 342 10.96 2.80 7.70
C LYS A 342 11.12 2.24 9.12
N LYS A 343 11.86 1.14 9.27
CA LYS A 343 12.13 0.45 10.53
C LYS A 343 13.02 1.26 11.47
N ILE A 344 14.14 1.79 10.97
CA ILE A 344 15.16 2.51 11.75
C ILE A 344 14.59 3.83 12.28
N PHE A 345 13.86 4.57 11.44
CA PHE A 345 13.30 5.87 11.79
C PHE A 345 11.86 5.80 12.32
N ASN A 346 11.26 4.61 12.37
CA ASN A 346 9.91 4.36 12.90
C ASN A 346 8.87 5.32 12.28
N VAL A 347 8.75 5.31 10.96
CA VAL A 347 7.79 6.14 10.20
C VAL A 347 6.62 5.29 9.65
N PRO A 348 5.41 5.88 9.48
CA PRO A 348 4.24 5.16 9.01
C PRO A 348 4.35 4.74 7.53
N ASP A 349 3.51 3.80 7.09
CA ASP A 349 3.25 3.59 5.67
C ASP A 349 2.56 4.81 5.06
N GLN A 350 2.87 5.10 3.80
CA GLN A 350 2.12 6.06 2.99
C GLN A 350 1.00 5.28 2.27
N PRO A 351 -0.29 5.50 2.60
CA PRO A 351 -1.39 4.73 2.02
C PRO A 351 -1.50 5.02 0.52
N ASN A 352 -1.85 4.02 -0.30
CA ASN A 352 -2.03 4.17 -1.76
C ASN A 352 -0.82 4.81 -2.49
N THR A 353 0.40 4.66 -1.97
CA THR A 353 1.63 5.22 -2.53
C THR A 353 2.49 4.15 -3.20
N TYR A 354 3.02 4.43 -4.39
CA TYR A 354 3.88 3.53 -5.14
C TYR A 354 4.67 4.23 -6.26
N VAL A 355 5.70 3.55 -6.75
CA VAL A 355 6.49 3.94 -7.93
C VAL A 355 6.29 2.89 -9.03
N GLU A 356 6.19 3.32 -10.28
CA GLU A 356 6.28 2.44 -11.44
C GLU A 356 7.55 2.80 -12.23
N VAL A 357 8.43 1.81 -12.40
CA VAL A 357 9.71 1.96 -13.08
C VAL A 357 9.77 1.08 -14.32
N ASP A 358 10.46 1.57 -15.34
CA ASP A 358 10.72 0.89 -16.60
C ASP A 358 12.10 0.23 -16.54
N LEU A 359 12.16 -1.10 -16.60
CA LEU A 359 13.42 -1.87 -16.52
C LEU A 359 14.13 -2.05 -17.88
N ASP A 360 13.57 -1.51 -18.96
CA ASP A 360 14.09 -1.66 -20.33
C ASP A 360 14.44 -0.31 -20.99
N ASP A 361 14.26 0.80 -20.29
CA ASP A 361 14.67 2.13 -20.73
C ASP A 361 16.17 2.34 -20.49
N GLU A 362 16.94 2.43 -21.58
CA GLU A 362 18.39 2.68 -21.57
C GLU A 362 18.67 4.12 -21.97
N TRP A 363 19.36 4.87 -21.11
CA TRP A 363 19.64 6.29 -21.31
C TRP A 363 21.00 6.71 -20.75
N VAL A 364 21.39 7.96 -21.00
CA VAL A 364 22.63 8.57 -20.52
C VAL A 364 22.25 9.69 -19.56
N ILE A 365 22.84 9.70 -18.36
CA ILE A 365 22.61 10.78 -17.39
C ILE A 365 23.14 12.09 -18.00
N PRO A 366 22.29 13.13 -18.16
CA PRO A 366 22.68 14.41 -18.76
C PRO A 366 23.59 15.22 -17.83
N GLU A 367 24.15 16.33 -18.34
CA GLU A 367 24.95 17.28 -17.57
C GLU A 367 24.22 17.82 -16.32
N ALA A 368 22.89 17.99 -16.41
CA ALA A 368 22.02 18.47 -15.34
C ALA A 368 20.67 17.74 -15.38
N MET A 369 20.12 17.42 -14.20
CA MET A 369 18.79 16.81 -14.08
C MET A 369 17.68 17.88 -14.03
N PRO A 370 16.42 17.56 -14.40
CA PRO A 370 15.40 18.59 -14.67
C PRO A 370 14.93 19.43 -13.48
N PHE A 371 14.93 18.90 -12.24
CA PHE A 371 14.24 19.53 -11.11
C PHE A 371 15.15 20.18 -10.08
N SER A 372 16.35 19.62 -9.83
CA SER A 372 17.29 20.20 -8.87
C SER A 372 17.86 21.55 -9.33
N LYS A 373 17.73 22.58 -8.49
CA LYS A 373 18.31 23.93 -8.72
C LYS A 373 19.83 23.95 -8.72
N ALA A 374 20.50 22.86 -8.33
CA ALA A 374 21.94 22.72 -8.52
C ALA A 374 22.35 22.92 -10.00
N GLN A 375 21.52 22.40 -10.93
CA GLN A 375 21.74 22.46 -12.38
C GLN A 375 23.07 21.84 -12.86
N TRP A 376 23.49 20.75 -12.20
CA TRP A 376 24.51 19.80 -12.67
C TRP A 376 24.35 18.45 -11.98
N THR A 377 25.11 17.43 -12.40
CA THR A 377 25.26 16.16 -11.67
C THR A 377 26.67 15.56 -11.85
N PRO A 378 27.28 14.92 -10.82
CA PRO A 378 28.58 14.26 -10.97
C PRO A 378 28.49 12.97 -11.81
N PHE A 379 27.28 12.42 -11.99
CA PHE A 379 27.02 11.20 -12.76
C PHE A 379 26.86 11.47 -14.27
N ALA A 380 27.05 12.71 -14.73
CA ALA A 380 26.93 13.11 -16.13
C ALA A 380 27.79 12.23 -17.07
N GLY A 381 27.18 11.78 -18.18
CA GLY A 381 27.79 10.89 -19.17
C GLY A 381 27.73 9.39 -18.83
N MET A 382 27.30 9.01 -17.62
CA MET A 382 27.10 7.60 -17.28
C MET A 382 25.88 7.02 -18.01
N LYS A 383 26.03 5.80 -18.55
CA LYS A 383 24.92 5.03 -19.10
C LYS A 383 24.21 4.30 -17.97
N VAL A 384 22.88 4.29 -17.99
CA VAL A 384 22.04 3.57 -17.02
C VAL A 384 20.87 2.90 -17.72
N ARG A 385 20.47 1.73 -17.20
CA ARG A 385 19.23 1.05 -17.55
C ARG A 385 18.28 1.06 -16.36
N GLY A 386 17.09 1.61 -16.57
CA GLY A 386 16.12 1.87 -15.51
C GLY A 386 15.72 3.34 -15.49
N SER A 387 14.42 3.63 -15.56
CA SER A 387 13.88 4.99 -15.38
C SER A 387 12.58 4.98 -14.59
N VAL A 388 12.28 6.12 -13.93
CA VAL A 388 11.01 6.33 -13.23
C VAL A 388 9.97 6.77 -14.25
N HIS A 389 8.90 5.99 -14.41
CA HIS A 389 7.83 6.31 -15.35
C HIS A 389 6.70 7.08 -14.68
N ARG A 390 6.27 6.62 -13.49
CA ARG A 390 5.17 7.24 -12.71
C ARG A 390 5.41 7.09 -11.21
N VAL A 391 4.98 8.09 -10.44
CA VAL A 391 4.85 8.02 -8.98
C VAL A 391 3.43 8.39 -8.60
N VAL A 392 2.83 7.57 -7.74
CA VAL A 392 1.55 7.85 -7.09
C VAL A 392 1.80 8.03 -5.60
N LEU A 393 1.29 9.11 -5.02
CA LEU A 393 1.45 9.48 -3.61
C LEU A 393 0.07 9.73 -3.00
N ARG A 394 -0.29 8.94 -1.98
CA ARG A 394 -1.58 9.07 -1.28
C ARG A 394 -2.81 8.99 -2.18
N GLY A 395 -2.68 8.24 -3.29
CA GLY A 395 -3.71 8.05 -4.32
C GLY A 395 -3.61 9.00 -5.52
N GLU A 396 -2.90 10.12 -5.40
CA GLU A 396 -2.75 11.11 -6.48
C GLU A 396 -1.51 10.81 -7.35
N VAL A 397 -1.60 11.03 -8.66
CA VAL A 397 -0.42 10.93 -9.55
C VAL A 397 0.48 12.13 -9.30
N ALA A 398 1.62 11.89 -8.66
CA ALA A 398 2.55 12.92 -8.22
C ALA A 398 3.61 13.27 -9.28
N TYR A 399 4.05 12.27 -10.05
CA TYR A 399 4.98 12.42 -11.17
C TYR A 399 4.61 11.46 -12.31
N VAL A 400 4.78 11.88 -13.55
CA VAL A 400 4.70 11.01 -14.74
C VAL A 400 5.53 11.60 -15.89
N GLU A 401 6.26 10.75 -16.62
CA GLU A 401 6.98 11.10 -17.88
C GLU A 401 7.71 12.47 -17.87
N GLY A 402 8.53 12.71 -16.84
CA GLY A 402 9.31 13.96 -16.72
C GLY A 402 8.54 15.18 -16.19
N GLN A 403 7.32 15.02 -15.69
CA GLN A 403 6.50 16.09 -15.13
C GLN A 403 6.04 15.77 -13.71
N VAL A 404 6.21 16.73 -12.78
CA VAL A 404 5.63 16.67 -11.43
C VAL A 404 4.27 17.38 -11.45
N LEU A 405 3.21 16.67 -11.06
CA LEU A 405 1.83 17.13 -11.17
C LEU A 405 1.25 17.67 -9.85
N VAL A 406 1.79 17.23 -8.70
CA VAL A 406 1.37 17.75 -7.39
C VAL A 406 2.01 19.12 -7.10
N ASN A 407 1.21 20.02 -6.53
CA ASN A 407 1.62 21.38 -6.18
C ASN A 407 2.53 21.41 -4.93
N PRO A 408 3.30 22.49 -4.72
CA PRO A 408 3.93 22.77 -3.43
C PRO A 408 2.90 22.76 -2.30
N GLY A 409 3.28 22.24 -1.14
CA GLY A 409 2.41 22.06 0.02
C GLY A 409 1.45 20.86 -0.05
N PHE A 410 1.60 19.97 -1.06
CA PHE A 410 0.90 18.68 -1.07
C PHE A 410 1.49 17.68 -0.05
N GLY A 411 2.80 17.77 0.22
CA GLY A 411 3.55 16.90 1.11
C GLY A 411 3.26 17.14 2.59
N GLN A 412 3.28 16.08 3.40
CA GLN A 412 2.87 16.11 4.80
C GLN A 412 4.00 15.68 5.77
N ASP A 413 4.02 16.30 6.95
CA ASP A 413 4.88 15.91 8.07
C ASP A 413 4.44 14.54 8.63
N VAL A 414 5.27 13.51 8.44
CA VAL A 414 4.95 12.14 8.85
C VAL A 414 5.00 11.94 10.37
N ARG A 415 5.69 12.81 11.12
CA ARG A 415 5.66 12.80 12.59
C ARG A 415 4.35 13.38 13.10
N GLU A 416 3.80 14.40 12.44
CA GLU A 416 2.43 14.86 12.73
C GLU A 416 1.37 13.80 12.42
N ILE A 417 1.46 13.10 11.27
CA ILE A 417 0.53 12.00 10.95
C ILE A 417 0.64 10.92 12.04
N GLN A 418 1.86 10.53 12.40
CA GLN A 418 2.09 9.51 13.43
C GLN A 418 1.60 9.95 14.83
N ALA A 419 1.67 11.24 15.16
CA ALA A 419 1.11 11.80 16.39
C ALA A 419 -0.43 11.80 16.35
N LYS A 420 -1.05 12.33 15.29
CA LYS A 420 -2.51 12.40 15.12
C LYS A 420 -3.17 11.01 15.18
N THR A 421 -2.56 10.01 14.56
CA THR A 421 -3.01 8.61 14.61
C THR A 421 -2.86 7.97 16.00
N LYS A 422 -1.95 8.45 16.85
CA LYS A 422 -1.79 8.01 18.26
C LYS A 422 -2.64 8.80 19.26
N ILE A 423 -3.05 10.02 18.89
CA ILE A 423 -3.74 10.98 19.78
C ILE A 423 -5.27 10.86 19.68
N GLN A 424 -5.84 10.20 18.67
CA GLN A 424 -7.28 9.90 18.65
C GLN A 424 -7.69 9.11 19.91
N PRO A 425 -8.45 9.70 20.85
CA PRO A 425 -8.91 8.99 22.03
C PRO A 425 -10.09 8.12 21.66
N VAL A 426 -10.30 7.03 22.41
CA VAL A 426 -11.65 6.47 22.55
C VAL A 426 -12.50 7.56 23.20
N VAL A 427 -13.45 8.13 22.44
CA VAL A 427 -14.41 9.10 22.98
C VAL A 427 -15.22 8.40 24.06
N HIS A 428 -14.83 8.61 25.31
CA HIS A 428 -15.67 8.27 26.44
C HIS A 428 -16.90 9.19 26.37
N GLY A 429 -18.08 8.59 26.42
CA GLY A 429 -19.30 9.36 26.67
C GLY A 429 -19.19 10.10 28.01
N PRO A 430 -19.91 11.22 28.20
CA PRO A 430 -19.84 11.99 29.43
C PRO A 430 -20.16 11.10 30.63
N THR A 431 -19.23 11.03 31.59
CA THR A 431 -19.43 10.34 32.87
C THR A 431 -20.52 11.07 33.65
N ILE A 432 -21.71 10.47 33.71
CA ILE A 432 -22.75 10.86 34.65
C ILE A 432 -22.35 10.26 36.00
N ASP A 433 -22.19 11.10 37.03
CA ASP A 433 -21.97 10.66 38.41
C ASP A 433 -23.24 9.98 38.95
N VAL A 434 -23.32 8.66 38.78
CA VAL A 434 -24.38 7.83 39.39
C VAL A 434 -24.02 7.58 40.85
N ASN A 435 -24.37 8.55 41.70
CA ASN A 435 -24.19 8.45 43.14
C ASN A 435 -25.07 7.30 43.70
N VAL A 436 -24.49 6.43 44.52
CA VAL A 436 -25.09 5.13 44.86
C VAL A 436 -26.14 5.28 45.96
N SER A 437 -27.35 4.79 45.71
CA SER A 437 -28.38 4.56 46.74
C SER A 437 -29.21 3.33 46.39
N ARG A 438 -29.54 2.52 47.41
CA ARG A 438 -30.18 1.20 47.26
C ARG A 438 -31.71 1.28 47.17
N PRO A 439 -32.38 0.29 46.57
CA PRO A 439 -33.84 0.21 46.49
C PRO A 439 -34.47 -0.27 47.81
N GLY A 440 -35.73 0.10 48.08
CA GLY A 440 -36.54 -0.49 49.14
C GLY A 440 -37.90 0.17 49.37
N SER A 441 -38.99 -0.59 49.16
CA SER A 441 -40.40 -0.23 49.41
C SER A 441 -40.98 0.97 48.60
N GLY A 442 -42.29 1.06 48.37
CA GLY A 442 -43.40 0.18 48.78
C GLY A 442 -44.57 0.20 47.78
N LEU A 443 -45.70 -0.42 48.14
CA LEU A 443 -46.96 -0.37 47.38
C LEU A 443 -47.69 0.97 47.58
N ASP A 444 -48.76 1.13 46.80
CA ASP A 444 -49.81 2.14 46.89
C ASP A 444 -49.43 3.59 46.47
N GLY A 445 -50.31 4.34 45.80
CA GLY A 445 -51.67 3.99 45.41
C GLY A 445 -52.31 4.91 44.36
N LEU A 446 -53.52 4.50 43.97
CA LEU A 446 -54.45 5.10 43.02
C LEU A 446 -54.80 6.59 43.28
N LEU A 447 -55.47 7.19 42.28
CA LEU A 447 -56.31 8.42 42.32
C LEU A 447 -55.65 9.77 41.92
N SER A 448 -55.96 10.17 40.68
CA SER A 448 -56.38 11.54 40.31
C SER A 448 -57.78 11.82 40.96
N PRO A 449 -58.32 13.06 41.12
CA PRO A 449 -58.06 14.25 40.28
C PRO A 449 -58.18 15.67 40.91
N SER A 450 -58.00 16.71 40.07
CA SER A 450 -58.62 18.07 40.15
C SER A 450 -58.19 19.00 41.32
N ALA A 451 -58.25 20.34 41.26
CA ALA A 451 -58.41 21.36 40.20
C ALA A 451 -58.12 22.77 40.79
N TYR A 452 -58.23 23.84 39.98
CA TYR A 452 -58.36 25.27 40.37
C TYR A 452 -57.10 25.96 40.99
N TYR A 453 -56.90 27.29 40.93
CA TYR A 453 -57.67 28.39 40.29
C TYR A 453 -56.75 29.60 39.94
N GLU A 454 -56.98 30.27 38.79
CA GLU A 454 -56.76 31.72 38.53
C GLU A 454 -55.31 32.32 38.57
N ARG A 455 -54.99 33.51 38.02
CA ARG A 455 -55.80 34.66 37.50
C ARG A 455 -55.06 35.50 36.42
N THR A 456 -55.81 36.14 35.49
CA THR A 456 -55.46 37.32 34.60
C THR A 456 -54.25 37.24 33.65
N ALA A 457 -54.34 37.45 32.32
CA ALA A 457 -54.78 38.62 31.48
C ALA A 457 -53.66 39.69 31.31
N GLU A 458 -53.50 40.44 30.21
CA GLU A 458 -54.35 40.87 29.06
C GLU A 458 -53.56 40.76 27.69
N LEU A 459 -54.15 40.44 26.53
CA LEU A 459 -54.59 41.32 25.38
C LEU A 459 -53.47 42.19 24.72
N GLU A 460 -53.41 42.46 23.40
CA GLU A 460 -54.36 42.34 22.27
C GLU A 460 -53.64 42.33 20.88
N ASP A 461 -54.06 41.47 19.93
CA ASP A 461 -54.38 41.68 18.49
C ASP A 461 -53.47 42.45 17.47
N GLU A 462 -53.59 42.32 16.11
CA GLU A 462 -54.57 41.63 15.24
C GLU A 462 -54.01 41.09 13.87
N GLN A 463 -54.94 40.63 13.01
CA GLN A 463 -54.91 39.91 11.73
C GLN A 463 -54.28 40.69 10.53
N LEU A 464 -53.58 40.07 9.55
CA LEU A 464 -54.02 39.21 8.42
C LEU A 464 -55.04 39.84 7.44
N GLU A 465 -54.60 40.19 6.22
CA GLU A 465 -55.48 40.36 5.05
C GLU A 465 -54.75 40.09 3.70
N ARG A 466 -55.54 39.86 2.62
CA ARG A 466 -55.21 39.86 1.17
C ARG A 466 -54.58 38.62 0.54
N TYR A 467 -55.48 37.66 0.34
CA TYR A 467 -55.51 36.82 -0.87
C TYR A 467 -55.66 37.65 -2.17
N THR A 468 -55.46 36.97 -3.31
CA THR A 468 -55.93 37.30 -4.68
C THR A 468 -54.97 38.05 -5.61
N GLN A 469 -54.21 37.29 -6.42
CA GLN A 469 -54.45 37.20 -7.88
C GLN A 469 -53.60 36.07 -8.51
N LEU A 470 -54.26 35.19 -9.27
CA LEU A 470 -53.64 34.19 -10.16
C LEU A 470 -53.68 34.71 -11.60
N LEU A 471 -52.69 34.33 -12.43
CA LEU A 471 -52.81 33.77 -13.79
C LEU A 471 -51.56 34.06 -14.67
N GLN A 472 -51.42 33.27 -15.74
CA GLN A 472 -50.38 33.33 -16.79
C GLN A 472 -50.93 34.17 -18.02
N PRO A 473 -50.38 34.21 -19.27
CA PRO A 473 -49.24 33.46 -19.86
C PRO A 473 -48.35 34.12 -20.97
N LEU A 474 -47.29 33.38 -21.37
CA LEU A 474 -46.73 33.18 -22.74
C LEU A 474 -46.06 34.31 -23.59
N SER A 475 -44.80 34.03 -24.00
CA SER A 475 -44.28 33.94 -25.41
C SER A 475 -43.14 34.86 -25.95
N ASN A 476 -42.06 34.19 -26.40
CA ASN A 476 -41.27 34.31 -27.67
C ASN A 476 -40.50 35.57 -28.19
N LYS A 477 -39.30 35.25 -28.75
CA LYS A 477 -38.55 35.83 -29.91
C LYS A 477 -37.56 37.03 -29.78
N SER A 478 -36.26 36.68 -29.72
CA SER A 478 -35.15 37.03 -30.65
C SER A 478 -35.08 38.39 -31.41
N ASN A 479 -33.95 39.12 -31.29
CA ASN A 479 -32.93 39.30 -32.37
C ASN A 479 -31.68 40.14 -31.95
N VAL A 480 -30.71 40.31 -32.87
CA VAL A 480 -29.32 40.84 -32.70
C VAL A 480 -29.12 42.16 -33.48
N HIS A 481 -28.19 43.05 -33.09
CA HIS A 481 -27.42 43.94 -34.01
C HIS A 481 -26.09 44.50 -33.42
N PHE A 482 -25.44 45.50 -34.06
CA PHE A 482 -23.97 45.67 -34.19
C PHE A 482 -23.41 47.12 -34.02
N ALA A 483 -22.07 47.26 -33.92
CA ALA A 483 -21.21 48.46 -34.16
C ALA A 483 -21.27 49.60 -33.08
N SER A 484 -20.37 50.60 -32.91
CA SER A 484 -19.05 51.05 -33.48
C SER A 484 -18.49 52.21 -32.56
N ASP A 485 -17.35 52.93 -32.73
CA ASP A 485 -15.91 52.69 -33.07
C ASP A 485 -15.12 54.03 -32.79
N VAL A 486 -13.77 54.10 -33.00
CA VAL A 486 -12.93 55.36 -33.17
C VAL A 486 -12.67 56.24 -31.88
N ASP A 487 -11.49 56.87 -31.58
CA ASP A 487 -10.16 56.94 -32.24
C ASP A 487 -8.87 57.19 -31.37
N HIS A 488 -7.73 56.99 -32.04
CA HIS A 488 -6.32 57.49 -32.02
C HIS A 488 -5.69 58.60 -31.12
N SER A 489 -4.45 58.30 -30.63
CA SER A 489 -3.15 58.98 -30.95
C SER A 489 -1.94 58.19 -30.37
N LYS A 490 -1.00 57.62 -31.16
CA LYS A 490 0.34 58.13 -31.61
C LYS A 490 1.34 58.44 -30.45
N VAL A 491 2.61 58.00 -30.40
CA VAL A 491 3.66 57.77 -31.45
C VAL A 491 4.67 56.63 -31.09
N ASP A 492 5.02 55.80 -32.08
CA ASP A 492 6.29 55.11 -32.53
C ASP A 492 7.55 54.93 -31.61
N HIS A 493 8.53 54.03 -31.87
CA HIS A 493 8.59 52.70 -32.52
C HIS A 493 10.02 52.06 -32.42
N SER A 494 10.12 50.75 -32.13
CA SER A 494 11.02 49.75 -32.79
C SER A 494 10.85 48.37 -32.13
N LYS A 495 10.16 47.39 -32.76
CA LYS A 495 10.65 46.34 -33.69
C LYS A 495 11.39 45.18 -32.97
N LEU A 496 11.09 43.89 -33.20
CA LEU A 496 10.35 43.24 -34.31
C LEU A 496 9.66 41.90 -33.87
N HIS A 497 8.63 41.47 -34.64
CA HIS A 497 7.65 40.35 -34.49
C HIS A 497 8.05 39.02 -33.77
N GLY A 498 7.14 38.15 -33.30
CA GLY A 498 5.66 38.03 -33.32
C GLY A 498 5.25 36.65 -32.72
N VAL A 499 4.02 36.28 -32.33
CA VAL A 499 2.63 36.64 -32.71
C VAL A 499 1.70 36.54 -31.48
N GLN A 500 0.60 37.32 -31.41
CA GLN A 500 -0.38 37.31 -30.31
C GLN A 500 -1.74 36.65 -30.65
N ARG A 501 -2.38 36.05 -29.63
CA ARG A 501 -3.85 35.95 -29.35
C ARG A 501 -4.05 35.01 -28.14
N ALA A 502 -5.03 35.15 -27.25
CA ALA A 502 -5.82 36.29 -26.76
C ALA A 502 -6.41 35.87 -25.39
N VAL A 503 -6.82 36.80 -24.52
CA VAL A 503 -7.15 36.50 -23.10
C VAL A 503 -8.58 36.94 -22.72
N SER A 504 -9.20 36.16 -21.81
CA SER A 504 -10.41 36.45 -21.02
C SER A 504 -11.79 36.26 -21.69
N PRO A 505 -12.89 36.02 -20.91
CA PRO A 505 -13.03 36.26 -19.46
C PRO A 505 -13.26 35.05 -18.54
N LEU A 506 -13.13 35.32 -17.24
CA LEU A 506 -13.47 34.45 -16.11
C LEU A 506 -14.99 34.38 -15.86
N PRO A 507 -15.53 33.28 -15.32
CA PRO A 507 -16.78 33.29 -14.57
C PRO A 507 -16.58 33.96 -13.20
N PHE A 508 -17.56 34.72 -12.73
CA PHE A 508 -17.49 35.42 -11.44
C PHE A 508 -17.60 34.48 -10.24
N SER A 509 -16.91 34.84 -9.15
CA SER A 509 -17.11 34.27 -7.82
C SER A 509 -18.31 34.92 -7.13
N ASN A 510 -19.27 34.10 -6.65
CA ASN A 510 -20.24 34.55 -5.66
C ASN A 510 -19.66 34.35 -4.26
N VAL A 511 -19.27 35.44 -3.62
CA VAL A 511 -18.81 35.43 -2.21
C VAL A 511 -20.01 35.36 -1.29
N ILE A 512 -20.22 34.21 -0.64
CA ILE A 512 -21.07 34.12 0.55
C ILE A 512 -20.15 34.08 1.77
N ARG A 513 -20.33 35.05 2.68
CA ARG A 513 -19.54 35.19 3.90
C ARG A 513 -19.95 34.10 4.89
N HIS A 514 -19.04 33.22 5.26
CA HIS A 514 -19.14 32.53 6.55
C HIS A 514 -18.88 33.54 7.67
N LYS A 515 -19.95 34.09 8.24
CA LYS A 515 -19.92 34.52 9.63
C LYS A 515 -20.03 33.27 10.51
N SER A 516 -19.22 33.21 11.55
CA SER A 516 -19.50 32.41 12.73
C SER A 516 -20.64 33.05 13.51
N ASP A 517 -21.68 32.29 13.82
CA ASP A 517 -22.55 32.52 14.98
C ASP A 517 -22.97 31.14 15.52
N SER A 518 -23.42 31.10 16.78
CA SER A 518 -23.54 29.87 17.58
C SER A 518 -24.98 29.62 18.04
N SER A 519 -25.24 28.41 18.55
CA SER A 519 -26.57 27.92 19.02
C SER A 519 -27.67 27.82 17.93
N SER A 520 -28.75 27.05 18.08
CA SER A 520 -29.00 25.73 18.74
C SER A 520 -30.48 25.40 18.52
N ASN A 521 -30.84 24.15 18.21
CA ASN A 521 -32.22 23.65 18.00
C ASN A 521 -32.95 24.30 16.79
N LEU A 522 -33.37 23.55 15.78
CA LEU A 522 -34.62 22.76 15.84
C LEU A 522 -34.79 21.83 14.62
N TYR A 523 -35.59 20.78 14.82
CA TYR A 523 -36.37 20.01 13.84
C TYR A 523 -35.69 19.49 12.55
N VAL A 524 -35.29 18.21 12.59
CA VAL A 524 -35.22 17.35 11.40
C VAL A 524 -36.60 16.70 11.23
N PRO A 525 -37.24 16.72 10.04
CA PRO A 525 -38.52 16.04 9.84
C PRO A 525 -38.36 14.51 9.97
N PRO A 526 -39.40 13.78 10.41
CA PRO A 526 -39.31 12.34 10.56
C PRO A 526 -39.08 11.67 9.20
N VAL A 527 -37.87 11.12 9.00
CA VAL A 527 -37.61 10.21 7.88
C VAL A 527 -38.57 9.05 8.01
N ALA A 528 -39.36 8.79 6.97
CA ALA A 528 -40.39 7.76 6.99
C ALA A 528 -39.77 6.41 7.41
N SER A 529 -40.31 5.83 8.48
CA SER A 529 -39.86 4.54 8.99
C SER A 529 -40.26 3.45 8.01
N PHE A 530 -39.37 3.14 7.07
CA PHE A 530 -39.43 1.87 6.35
C PHE A 530 -39.45 0.75 7.39
N PRO A 531 -40.48 -0.12 7.39
CA PRO A 531 -40.52 -1.23 8.32
C PRO A 531 -39.39 -2.19 7.95
N SER A 532 -38.30 -2.17 8.74
CA SER A 532 -37.24 -3.14 8.63
C SER A 532 -37.79 -4.49 9.09
N SER A 533 -38.33 -5.26 8.14
CA SER A 533 -38.63 -6.67 8.32
C SER A 533 -37.33 -7.39 8.63
N HIS A 534 -37.00 -7.51 9.92
CA HIS A 534 -35.89 -8.31 10.39
C HIS A 534 -36.17 -9.78 10.07
N VAL A 535 -35.74 -10.22 8.89
CA VAL A 535 -35.70 -11.64 8.54
C VAL A 535 -34.64 -12.26 9.44
N SER A 536 -35.09 -13.06 10.41
CA SER A 536 -34.21 -13.78 11.32
C SER A 536 -33.59 -14.97 10.58
N HIS A 537 -32.46 -14.74 9.91
CA HIS A 537 -31.70 -15.79 9.24
C HIS A 537 -31.08 -16.75 10.28
N ASN A 538 -31.09 -18.05 9.99
CA ASN A 538 -30.59 -19.10 10.89
C ASN A 538 -29.14 -18.86 11.38
N LEU A 539 -28.29 -18.25 10.54
CA LEU A 539 -26.89 -17.99 10.86
C LEU A 539 -26.67 -16.79 11.81
N THR A 540 -27.66 -15.93 12.03
CA THR A 540 -27.50 -14.75 12.90
C THR A 540 -27.18 -15.19 14.33
N GLY A 541 -26.08 -14.66 14.89
CA GLY A 541 -25.59 -15.01 16.23
C GLY A 541 -24.84 -16.35 16.33
N HIS A 542 -24.85 -17.20 15.30
CA HIS A 542 -24.33 -18.56 15.36
C HIS A 542 -22.85 -18.67 14.95
N HIS A 543 -22.16 -19.69 15.47
CA HIS A 543 -20.77 -20.01 15.08
C HIS A 543 -20.73 -20.81 13.77
N VAL A 544 -19.74 -20.55 12.92
CA VAL A 544 -19.49 -21.29 11.67
C VAL A 544 -18.23 -22.14 11.84
N LEU A 545 -18.39 -23.32 12.44
CA LEU A 545 -17.28 -24.18 12.87
C LEU A 545 -16.94 -25.30 11.87
N SER A 546 -17.96 -25.91 11.28
CA SER A 546 -17.91 -27.04 10.32
C SER A 546 -18.86 -26.76 9.16
N VAL A 547 -18.72 -27.50 8.05
CA VAL A 547 -19.71 -27.46 6.95
C VAL A 547 -21.05 -28.10 7.32
N ASP A 548 -21.11 -28.94 8.36
CA ASP A 548 -22.31 -29.69 8.75
C ASP A 548 -23.51 -28.81 9.15
N ILE A 549 -23.28 -27.54 9.48
CA ILE A 549 -24.35 -26.61 9.84
C ILE A 549 -25.17 -26.14 8.64
N PHE A 550 -24.66 -26.26 7.40
CA PHE A 550 -25.26 -25.63 6.23
C PHE A 550 -26.28 -26.54 5.53
N SER A 551 -27.53 -26.09 5.49
CA SER A 551 -28.55 -26.63 4.57
C SER A 551 -28.36 -26.10 3.14
N LYS A 552 -29.08 -26.72 2.19
CA LYS A 552 -29.11 -26.29 0.78
C LYS A 552 -29.75 -24.92 0.59
N GLU A 553 -30.65 -24.55 1.49
CA GLU A 553 -31.35 -23.27 1.58
C GLU A 553 -30.40 -22.20 2.12
N GLU A 554 -29.61 -22.50 3.15
CA GLU A 554 -28.61 -21.57 3.70
C GLU A 554 -27.46 -21.33 2.71
N LEU A 555 -27.02 -22.36 1.98
CA LEU A 555 -26.12 -22.18 0.83
C LEU A 555 -26.73 -21.24 -0.22
N LYS A 556 -28.01 -21.39 -0.53
CA LYS A 556 -28.71 -20.52 -1.49
C LYS A 556 -28.77 -19.07 -0.99
N GLU A 557 -28.96 -18.82 0.31
CA GLU A 557 -28.92 -17.48 0.91
C GLU A 557 -27.50 -16.88 0.91
N VAL A 558 -26.50 -17.60 1.41
CA VAL A 558 -25.09 -17.16 1.41
C VAL A 558 -24.64 -16.79 -0.01
N PHE A 559 -25.00 -17.61 -1.00
CA PHE A 559 -24.67 -17.33 -2.40
C PHE A 559 -25.52 -16.20 -3.01
N HIS A 560 -26.72 -15.94 -2.50
CA HIS A 560 -27.55 -14.80 -2.93
C HIS A 560 -26.94 -13.47 -2.46
N PHE A 561 -26.61 -13.36 -1.17
CA PHE A 561 -25.99 -12.15 -0.62
C PHE A 561 -24.58 -11.93 -1.17
N ALA A 562 -23.80 -12.99 -1.41
CA ALA A 562 -22.50 -12.88 -2.08
C ALA A 562 -22.64 -12.26 -3.48
N GLU A 563 -23.61 -12.72 -4.29
CA GLU A 563 -23.83 -12.17 -5.62
C GLU A 563 -24.43 -10.74 -5.58
N ILE A 564 -25.21 -10.38 -4.55
CA ILE A 564 -25.62 -8.98 -4.30
C ILE A 564 -24.40 -8.09 -4.05
N PHE A 565 -23.51 -8.47 -3.13
CA PHE A 565 -22.33 -7.67 -2.80
C PHE A 565 -21.32 -7.58 -3.94
N ARG A 566 -21.16 -8.68 -4.69
CA ARG A 566 -20.39 -8.71 -5.95
C ARG A 566 -20.95 -7.74 -6.98
N ASN A 567 -22.27 -7.70 -7.17
CA ASN A 567 -22.93 -6.76 -8.09
C ASN A 567 -22.92 -5.31 -7.61
N ALA A 568 -22.92 -5.06 -6.29
CA ALA A 568 -22.73 -3.72 -5.74
C ALA A 568 -21.31 -3.21 -6.03
N ILE A 569 -20.29 -4.01 -5.72
CA ILE A 569 -18.88 -3.69 -5.93
C ILE A 569 -18.55 -3.52 -7.43
N ARG A 570 -19.02 -4.42 -8.30
CA ARG A 570 -18.86 -4.32 -9.77
C ARG A 570 -19.59 -3.11 -10.39
N LYS A 571 -20.48 -2.44 -9.64
CA LYS A 571 -21.20 -1.23 -10.04
C LYS A 571 -20.76 0.01 -9.23
N GLU A 572 -19.61 -0.09 -8.54
CA GLU A 572 -19.00 0.98 -7.73
C GLU A 572 -19.93 1.56 -6.64
N ARG A 573 -20.90 0.75 -6.17
CA ARG A 573 -21.84 1.12 -5.10
C ARG A 573 -21.23 0.85 -3.74
N THR A 574 -21.34 1.82 -2.82
CA THR A 574 -20.90 1.64 -1.44
C THR A 574 -21.89 0.78 -0.65
N VAL A 575 -21.34 -0.15 0.14
CA VAL A 575 -22.06 -1.02 1.09
C VAL A 575 -21.51 -0.84 2.51
N ASP A 576 -20.84 0.29 2.74
CA ASP A 576 -20.15 0.72 3.96
C ASP A 576 -21.09 1.16 5.11
N HIS A 577 -22.39 0.93 4.95
CA HIS A 577 -23.41 1.15 5.97
C HIS A 577 -23.81 -0.15 6.69
N ILE A 578 -23.53 -1.31 6.10
CA ILE A 578 -24.06 -2.61 6.52
C ILE A 578 -23.47 -3.06 7.87
N LEU A 579 -22.14 -3.01 7.98
CA LEU A 579 -21.39 -3.35 9.21
C LEU A 579 -20.75 -2.10 9.84
N ARG A 580 -21.32 -0.90 9.59
CA ARG A 580 -20.76 0.35 10.11
C ARG A 580 -20.62 0.32 11.64
N GLY A 581 -19.39 0.49 12.12
CA GLY A 581 -19.08 0.46 13.55
C GLY A 581 -19.01 -0.94 14.17
N LYS A 582 -19.12 -2.02 13.38
CA LYS A 582 -18.85 -3.39 13.82
C LYS A 582 -17.37 -3.72 13.76
N ILE A 583 -16.92 -4.58 14.66
CA ILE A 583 -15.51 -4.97 14.79
C ILE A 583 -15.33 -6.47 14.60
N MET A 584 -14.36 -6.88 13.79
CA MET A 584 -13.90 -8.27 13.64
C MET A 584 -12.57 -8.48 14.36
N ALA A 585 -12.49 -9.50 15.22
CA ALA A 585 -11.22 -10.05 15.69
C ALA A 585 -10.69 -11.06 14.67
N SER A 586 -9.53 -10.79 14.07
CA SER A 586 -8.85 -11.68 13.13
C SER A 586 -7.68 -12.38 13.84
N ILE A 587 -7.92 -13.60 14.33
CA ILE A 587 -6.99 -14.36 15.18
C ILE A 587 -6.35 -15.50 14.38
N PHE A 588 -5.04 -15.40 14.12
CA PHE A 588 -4.31 -16.35 13.28
C PHE A 588 -3.05 -16.86 13.99
N TYR A 589 -3.06 -18.15 14.36
CA TYR A 589 -1.87 -18.87 14.86
C TYR A 589 -1.10 -19.60 13.75
N GLU A 590 -1.63 -19.59 12.52
CA GLU A 590 -0.98 -20.06 11.31
C GLU A 590 -0.89 -18.92 10.28
N ALA A 591 0.22 -18.84 9.56
CA ALA A 591 0.41 -17.89 8.47
C ALA A 591 -0.66 -18.07 7.37
N SER A 592 -1.41 -17.00 7.06
CA SER A 592 -2.42 -17.03 6.00
C SER A 592 -2.59 -15.68 5.30
N THR A 593 -2.26 -15.61 4.00
CA THR A 593 -2.56 -14.44 3.17
C THR A 593 -4.02 -14.43 2.74
N ARG A 594 -4.44 -15.43 1.96
CA ARG A 594 -5.76 -15.46 1.30
C ARG A 594 -6.90 -15.41 2.31
N THR A 595 -6.84 -16.21 3.37
CA THR A 595 -7.92 -16.32 4.36
C THR A 595 -8.08 -15.04 5.18
N SER A 596 -6.98 -14.53 5.75
CA SER A 596 -6.99 -13.33 6.59
C SER A 596 -7.33 -12.08 5.77
N CYS A 597 -6.64 -11.85 4.64
CA CYS A 597 -6.84 -10.65 3.84
C CYS A 597 -8.23 -10.59 3.18
N SER A 598 -8.84 -11.71 2.81
CA SER A 598 -10.21 -11.71 2.25
C SER A 598 -11.29 -11.50 3.31
N PHE A 599 -11.10 -11.99 4.55
CA PHE A 599 -11.97 -11.64 5.67
C PHE A 599 -11.84 -10.16 6.02
N ALA A 600 -10.61 -9.63 6.07
CA ALA A 600 -10.38 -8.22 6.34
C ALA A 600 -11.00 -7.31 5.27
N ALA A 601 -10.73 -7.60 3.98
CA ALA A 601 -11.32 -6.88 2.87
C ALA A 601 -12.86 -6.96 2.86
N ALA A 602 -13.45 -8.08 3.31
CA ALA A 602 -14.90 -8.21 3.45
C ALA A 602 -15.47 -7.29 4.55
N MET A 603 -14.86 -7.27 5.74
CA MET A 603 -15.31 -6.43 6.86
C MET A 603 -15.18 -4.93 6.54
N GLU A 604 -14.01 -4.50 6.04
CA GLU A 604 -13.75 -3.10 5.70
C GLU A 604 -14.65 -2.61 4.55
N ARG A 605 -14.92 -3.45 3.52
CA ARG A 605 -15.86 -3.11 2.43
C ARG A 605 -17.31 -2.93 2.91
N LEU A 606 -17.70 -3.61 3.98
CA LEU A 606 -19.00 -3.45 4.63
C LEU A 606 -19.03 -2.31 5.67
N GLY A 607 -17.91 -1.57 5.84
CA GLY A 607 -17.80 -0.42 6.74
C GLY A 607 -17.51 -0.75 8.20
N GLY A 608 -17.25 -2.03 8.52
CA GLY A 608 -16.72 -2.43 9.82
C GLY A 608 -15.20 -2.28 9.88
N ARG A 609 -14.60 -2.64 11.02
CA ARG A 609 -13.16 -2.54 11.27
C ARG A 609 -12.56 -3.88 11.69
N VAL A 610 -11.26 -4.06 11.48
CA VAL A 610 -10.52 -5.28 11.89
C VAL A 610 -9.49 -5.01 12.99
N ILE A 611 -9.52 -5.83 14.04
CA ILE A 611 -8.41 -5.96 15.01
C ILE A 611 -7.69 -7.27 14.71
N TYR A 612 -6.37 -7.22 14.55
CA TYR A 612 -5.54 -8.38 14.23
C TYR A 612 -4.85 -8.92 15.48
N MET A 613 -4.86 -10.24 15.63
CA MET A 613 -4.07 -10.98 16.61
C MET A 613 -3.30 -12.09 15.90
N ASP A 614 -1.97 -12.07 16.05
CA ASP A 614 -1.08 -13.12 15.57
C ASP A 614 -0.43 -13.84 16.76
N GLY A 615 -0.31 -15.17 16.67
CA GLY A 615 0.31 -15.99 17.71
C GLY A 615 1.80 -15.67 17.95
N SER A 616 2.51 -15.10 16.96
CA SER A 616 3.92 -14.75 17.11
C SER A 616 4.19 -13.39 17.78
N THR A 617 3.17 -12.55 17.98
CA THR A 617 3.31 -11.17 18.48
C THR A 617 2.45 -10.83 19.71
N SER A 618 1.52 -11.71 20.09
CA SER A 618 0.55 -11.51 21.17
C SER A 618 1.00 -12.06 22.54
N SER A 619 0.16 -11.87 23.58
CA SER A 619 0.41 -12.34 24.96
C SER A 619 0.41 -13.88 25.09
N VAL A 620 0.04 -14.63 24.05
CA VAL A 620 0.34 -16.07 23.86
C VAL A 620 1.80 -16.39 24.19
N LYS A 621 2.75 -15.52 23.82
CA LYS A 621 4.18 -15.66 24.16
C LYS A 621 4.51 -15.61 25.66
N LYS A 622 3.53 -15.24 26.51
CA LYS A 622 3.62 -15.22 27.98
C LYS A 622 2.89 -16.40 28.64
N GLY A 623 2.33 -17.32 27.85
CA GLY A 623 1.55 -18.47 28.35
C GLY A 623 0.03 -18.25 28.41
N GLU A 624 -0.50 -17.20 27.76
CA GLU A 624 -1.94 -16.98 27.59
C GLU A 624 -2.57 -18.12 26.78
N THR A 625 -3.70 -18.67 27.25
CA THR A 625 -4.35 -19.82 26.58
C THR A 625 -5.11 -19.39 25.32
N LEU A 626 -5.47 -20.35 24.47
CA LEU A 626 -6.32 -20.09 23.29
C LEU A 626 -7.73 -19.63 23.74
N GLU A 627 -8.27 -20.28 24.76
CA GLU A 627 -9.57 -20.00 25.36
C GLU A 627 -9.62 -18.58 25.95
N ASP A 628 -8.61 -18.18 26.73
CA ASP A 628 -8.49 -16.81 27.27
C ASP A 628 -8.33 -15.78 26.15
N SER A 629 -7.43 -16.05 25.20
CA SER A 629 -7.19 -15.18 24.03
C SER A 629 -8.49 -14.89 23.26
N VAL A 630 -9.29 -15.93 23.01
CA VAL A 630 -10.54 -15.82 22.27
C VAL A 630 -11.63 -15.15 23.11
N ALA A 631 -11.71 -15.41 24.42
CA ALA A 631 -12.62 -14.73 25.33
C ALA A 631 -12.32 -13.22 25.44
N VAL A 632 -11.04 -12.84 25.53
CA VAL A 632 -10.57 -11.45 25.56
C VAL A 632 -10.89 -10.75 24.24
N MET A 633 -10.55 -11.35 23.09
CA MET A 633 -10.83 -10.77 21.78
C MET A 633 -12.33 -10.68 21.46
N ALA A 634 -13.14 -11.63 21.95
CA ALA A 634 -14.60 -11.58 21.91
C ALA A 634 -15.19 -10.49 22.83
N GLY A 635 -14.41 -9.95 23.79
CA GLY A 635 -14.76 -8.73 24.53
C GLY A 635 -14.58 -7.45 23.71
N TYR A 636 -13.64 -7.43 22.77
CA TYR A 636 -13.32 -6.25 21.93
C TYR A 636 -14.06 -6.22 20.58
N ALA A 637 -14.62 -7.35 20.14
CA ALA A 637 -15.20 -7.52 18.81
C ALA A 637 -16.69 -7.93 18.82
N ASP A 638 -17.34 -7.80 17.66
CA ASP A 638 -18.68 -8.33 17.41
C ASP A 638 -18.64 -9.77 16.85
N VAL A 639 -17.56 -10.14 16.16
CA VAL A 639 -17.36 -11.45 15.53
C VAL A 639 -15.87 -11.82 15.57
N VAL A 640 -15.59 -13.11 15.79
CA VAL A 640 -14.23 -13.66 15.81
C VAL A 640 -14.00 -14.54 14.57
N VAL A 641 -12.86 -14.37 13.91
CA VAL A 641 -12.35 -15.26 12.87
C VAL A 641 -11.10 -15.93 13.44
N LEU A 642 -11.07 -17.27 13.50
CA LEU A 642 -9.99 -18.02 14.15
C LEU A 642 -9.38 -19.06 13.20
N ARG A 643 -8.05 -19.09 13.12
CA ARG A 643 -7.25 -20.17 12.50
C ARG A 643 -6.20 -20.68 13.47
N HIS A 644 -6.12 -22.01 13.64
CA HIS A 644 -5.26 -22.66 14.63
C HIS A 644 -4.58 -23.93 14.06
N PRO A 645 -3.31 -24.25 14.40
CA PRO A 645 -2.58 -25.41 13.83
C PRO A 645 -3.02 -26.78 14.37
N GLU A 646 -3.71 -26.82 15.50
CA GLU A 646 -4.27 -28.02 16.13
C GLU A 646 -5.72 -28.25 15.67
N PRO A 647 -6.10 -29.45 15.19
CA PRO A 647 -7.49 -29.80 14.87
C PRO A 647 -8.41 -29.71 16.09
N GLY A 648 -9.67 -29.33 15.91
CA GLY A 648 -10.67 -29.26 16.99
C GLY A 648 -10.48 -28.11 17.98
N ALA A 649 -9.32 -27.46 18.02
CA ALA A 649 -9.06 -26.31 18.90
C ALA A 649 -10.00 -25.11 18.62
N VAL A 650 -10.47 -24.96 17.38
CA VAL A 650 -11.51 -23.97 17.04
C VAL A 650 -12.86 -24.31 17.68
N SER A 651 -13.18 -25.60 17.86
CA SER A 651 -14.35 -26.05 18.62
C SER A 651 -14.17 -25.80 20.13
N ARG A 652 -13.00 -26.12 20.70
CA ARG A 652 -12.66 -25.79 22.11
C ARG A 652 -12.83 -24.29 22.39
N ALA A 653 -12.22 -23.45 21.56
CA ALA A 653 -12.31 -22.00 21.66
C ALA A 653 -13.75 -21.45 21.56
N SER A 654 -14.62 -22.10 20.77
CA SER A 654 -16.02 -21.65 20.63
C SER A 654 -16.80 -21.69 21.94
N GLN A 655 -16.51 -22.65 22.83
CA GLN A 655 -17.15 -22.81 24.14
C GLN A 655 -16.90 -21.61 25.09
N HIS A 656 -15.82 -20.86 24.85
CA HIS A 656 -15.43 -19.67 25.60
C HIS A 656 -15.73 -18.36 24.86
N CYS A 657 -16.21 -18.43 23.61
CA CYS A 657 -16.42 -17.27 22.75
C CYS A 657 -17.86 -16.74 22.84
N ARG A 658 -18.07 -15.64 23.57
CA ARG A 658 -19.40 -14.99 23.72
C ARG A 658 -19.91 -14.23 22.47
N LYS A 659 -19.32 -14.51 21.31
CA LYS A 659 -19.56 -13.86 20.01
C LYS A 659 -19.56 -14.95 18.93
N PRO A 660 -20.21 -14.71 17.78
CA PRO A 660 -20.07 -15.61 16.64
C PRO A 660 -18.59 -15.84 16.28
N LEU A 661 -18.24 -17.10 16.02
CA LEU A 661 -16.87 -17.51 15.71
C LEU A 661 -16.86 -18.24 14.37
N LEU A 662 -16.00 -17.81 13.44
CA LEU A 662 -15.87 -18.36 12.09
C LEU A 662 -14.54 -19.12 11.95
N ASN A 663 -14.62 -20.40 11.55
CA ASN A 663 -13.44 -21.25 11.34
C ASN A 663 -12.72 -20.89 10.03
N ALA A 664 -11.50 -20.36 10.16
CA ALA A 664 -10.56 -20.03 9.09
C ALA A 664 -9.45 -21.09 8.89
N GLY A 665 -9.62 -22.26 9.50
CA GLY A 665 -8.83 -23.47 9.36
C GLY A 665 -8.33 -24.01 10.70
N ASP A 666 -8.64 -25.27 11.02
CA ASP A 666 -8.14 -25.97 12.22
C ASP A 666 -7.26 -27.18 11.86
N GLY A 667 -5.93 -27.00 11.89
CA GLY A 667 -4.94 -28.04 11.67
C GLY A 667 -5.05 -28.84 10.35
N VAL A 668 -5.64 -30.03 10.44
CA VAL A 668 -6.00 -30.91 9.30
C VAL A 668 -7.48 -31.31 9.34
N GLY A 669 -8.29 -30.67 10.20
CA GLY A 669 -9.73 -30.83 10.30
C GLY A 669 -10.45 -30.16 9.14
N GLU A 670 -11.01 -28.97 9.36
CA GLU A 670 -11.90 -28.31 8.40
C GLU A 670 -11.45 -26.92 7.96
N HIS A 671 -12.11 -26.42 6.91
CA HIS A 671 -12.12 -25.02 6.51
C HIS A 671 -13.46 -24.68 5.81
N PRO A 672 -14.56 -24.50 6.56
CA PRO A 672 -15.90 -24.38 5.98
C PRO A 672 -16.05 -23.16 5.07
N THR A 673 -15.43 -22.03 5.42
CA THR A 673 -15.50 -20.82 4.59
C THR A 673 -14.65 -20.88 3.32
N GLN A 674 -13.83 -21.91 3.14
CA GLN A 674 -13.21 -22.25 1.86
C GLN A 674 -14.15 -23.14 1.03
N ALA A 675 -14.72 -24.19 1.61
CA ALA A 675 -15.69 -25.04 0.90
C ALA A 675 -16.89 -24.25 0.33
N LEU A 676 -17.39 -23.25 1.06
CA LEU A 676 -18.43 -22.33 0.59
C LEU A 676 -18.02 -21.55 -0.68
N LEU A 677 -16.81 -20.97 -0.70
CA LEU A 677 -16.36 -20.15 -1.84
C LEU A 677 -15.93 -21.02 -3.03
N ASP A 678 -15.54 -22.27 -2.77
CA ASP A 678 -15.26 -23.26 -3.80
C ASP A 678 -16.54 -23.65 -4.52
N ILE A 679 -17.61 -24.06 -3.80
CA ILE A 679 -18.91 -24.38 -4.41
C ILE A 679 -19.53 -23.16 -5.13
N PHE A 680 -19.41 -21.95 -4.55
CA PHE A 680 -19.83 -20.73 -5.25
C PHE A 680 -19.08 -20.55 -6.59
N THR A 681 -17.78 -20.83 -6.62
CA THR A 681 -16.97 -20.71 -7.85
C THR A 681 -17.32 -21.79 -8.87
N ILE A 682 -17.55 -23.04 -8.46
CA ILE A 682 -18.04 -24.11 -9.36
C ILE A 682 -19.36 -23.67 -10.02
N ARG A 683 -20.30 -23.13 -9.23
CA ARG A 683 -21.58 -22.62 -9.72
C ARG A 683 -21.42 -21.45 -10.69
N ASP A 684 -20.52 -20.51 -10.41
CA ASP A 684 -20.26 -19.31 -11.21
C ASP A 684 -19.59 -19.64 -12.55
N GLU A 685 -18.65 -20.58 -12.57
CA GLU A 685 -17.87 -20.97 -13.76
C GLU A 685 -18.63 -21.92 -14.70
N ILE A 686 -19.45 -22.82 -14.16
CA ILE A 686 -20.13 -23.88 -14.94
C ILE A 686 -21.64 -23.62 -15.12
N GLY A 687 -22.24 -22.83 -14.23
CA GLY A 687 -23.68 -22.49 -14.17
C GLY A 687 -24.50 -23.40 -13.24
N THR A 688 -23.95 -24.53 -12.83
CA THR A 688 -24.56 -25.53 -11.92
C THR A 688 -23.47 -26.19 -11.08
N VAL A 689 -23.88 -26.88 -10.01
CA VAL A 689 -23.03 -27.82 -9.25
C VAL A 689 -23.51 -29.26 -9.46
N ASN A 690 -24.81 -29.47 -9.77
CA ASN A 690 -25.37 -30.81 -10.00
C ASN A 690 -25.00 -31.32 -11.39
N GLY A 691 -24.76 -32.63 -11.50
CA GLY A 691 -24.42 -33.35 -12.73
C GLY A 691 -22.95 -33.21 -13.15
N LEU A 692 -22.05 -32.96 -12.19
CA LEU A 692 -20.62 -32.72 -12.43
C LEU A 692 -19.75 -33.80 -11.80
N THR A 693 -18.68 -34.16 -12.52
CA THR A 693 -17.57 -34.96 -11.99
C THR A 693 -16.46 -34.05 -11.47
N ILE A 694 -16.17 -34.16 -10.17
CA ILE A 694 -15.25 -33.29 -9.43
C ILE A 694 -14.03 -34.12 -9.00
N THR A 695 -12.88 -33.82 -9.60
CA THR A 695 -11.63 -34.55 -9.40
C THR A 695 -10.72 -33.78 -8.45
N MET A 696 -10.52 -34.32 -7.24
CA MET A 696 -9.64 -33.75 -6.21
C MET A 696 -8.25 -34.39 -6.29
N VAL A 697 -7.21 -33.56 -6.32
CA VAL A 697 -5.85 -33.98 -6.66
C VAL A 697 -4.83 -33.53 -5.62
N GLY A 698 -3.91 -34.42 -5.22
CA GLY A 698 -2.71 -34.08 -4.44
C GLY A 698 -2.71 -34.67 -3.04
N ASP A 699 -2.56 -33.83 -2.01
CA ASP A 699 -2.52 -34.23 -0.60
C ASP A 699 -3.95 -34.19 -0.01
N LEU A 700 -4.68 -35.27 -0.26
CA LEU A 700 -6.06 -35.44 0.18
C LEU A 700 -6.16 -35.83 1.66
N LYS A 701 -5.06 -36.31 2.27
CA LYS A 701 -4.99 -36.75 3.67
C LYS A 701 -4.91 -35.60 4.67
N HIS A 702 -4.13 -34.56 4.35
CA HIS A 702 -3.96 -33.40 5.23
C HIS A 702 -4.79 -32.19 4.75
N GLY A 703 -5.46 -32.31 3.61
CA GLY A 703 -6.19 -31.26 2.92
C GLY A 703 -7.52 -30.86 3.56
N ARG A 704 -7.49 -30.18 4.71
CA ARG A 704 -8.70 -29.64 5.40
C ARG A 704 -9.71 -28.89 4.50
N THR A 705 -9.26 -28.35 3.36
CA THR A 705 -10.15 -27.73 2.36
C THR A 705 -10.89 -28.76 1.53
N VAL A 706 -10.26 -29.85 1.09
CA VAL A 706 -10.93 -30.95 0.38
C VAL A 706 -11.79 -31.79 1.32
N HIS A 707 -11.46 -31.89 2.61
CA HIS A 707 -12.33 -32.51 3.61
C HIS A 707 -13.68 -31.77 3.68
N SER A 708 -13.66 -30.47 4.00
CA SER A 708 -14.89 -29.64 4.04
C SER A 708 -15.60 -29.60 2.68
N LEU A 709 -14.88 -29.53 1.56
CA LEU A 709 -15.47 -29.49 0.23
C LEU A 709 -16.18 -30.81 -0.13
N ALA A 710 -15.55 -31.97 0.09
CA ALA A 710 -16.17 -33.27 -0.18
C ALA A 710 -17.42 -33.49 0.68
N ARG A 711 -17.36 -33.11 1.97
CA ARG A 711 -18.53 -33.16 2.88
C ARG A 711 -19.66 -32.24 2.40
N LEU A 712 -19.38 -30.98 2.07
CA LEU A 712 -20.41 -30.01 1.66
C LEU A 712 -20.99 -30.29 0.26
N LEU A 713 -20.22 -30.92 -0.63
CA LEU A 713 -20.69 -31.34 -1.95
C LEU A 713 -21.79 -32.42 -1.91
N THR A 714 -21.94 -33.15 -0.81
CA THR A 714 -23.04 -34.12 -0.62
C THR A 714 -24.46 -33.51 -0.66
N LEU A 715 -24.58 -32.18 -0.58
CA LEU A 715 -25.83 -31.44 -0.79
C LEU A 715 -26.24 -31.31 -2.27
N TYR A 716 -25.38 -31.76 -3.19
CA TYR A 716 -25.55 -31.71 -4.64
C TYR A 716 -25.39 -33.10 -5.26
N ASN A 717 -26.03 -33.33 -6.41
CA ASN A 717 -25.85 -34.57 -7.17
C ASN A 717 -24.53 -34.49 -7.96
N VAL A 718 -23.45 -35.12 -7.46
CA VAL A 718 -22.11 -35.09 -8.05
C VAL A 718 -21.44 -36.46 -8.01
N GLU A 719 -20.35 -36.59 -8.76
CA GLU A 719 -19.40 -37.71 -8.67
C GLU A 719 -18.05 -37.16 -8.19
N LEU A 720 -17.41 -37.82 -7.22
CA LEU A 720 -16.08 -37.42 -6.72
C LEU A 720 -15.01 -38.40 -7.21
N ARG A 721 -13.92 -37.87 -7.77
CA ARG A 721 -12.74 -38.64 -8.17
C ARG A 721 -11.53 -38.21 -7.34
N TYR A 722 -10.73 -39.18 -6.87
CA TYR A 722 -9.56 -38.93 -6.04
C TYR A 722 -8.28 -39.35 -6.74
N VAL A 723 -7.35 -38.40 -6.93
CA VAL A 723 -6.00 -38.62 -7.49
C VAL A 723 -4.96 -38.21 -6.45
N CYS A 724 -4.21 -39.16 -5.89
CA CYS A 724 -3.29 -38.87 -4.79
C CYS A 724 -2.04 -39.77 -4.81
N PRO A 725 -0.88 -39.30 -4.33
CA PRO A 725 0.27 -40.18 -4.07
C PRO A 725 -0.09 -41.27 -3.05
N PRO A 726 0.56 -42.45 -3.10
CA PRO A 726 0.43 -43.48 -2.08
C PRO A 726 0.62 -42.91 -0.66
N GLY A 727 -0.30 -43.23 0.25
CA GLY A 727 -0.28 -42.74 1.64
C GLY A 727 -0.90 -41.35 1.86
N LEU A 728 -1.31 -40.62 0.81
CA LEU A 728 -1.98 -39.30 0.90
C LEU A 728 -3.46 -39.31 0.46
N GLY A 729 -4.12 -40.46 0.51
CA GLY A 729 -5.53 -40.62 0.14
C GLY A 729 -6.50 -39.90 1.08
N MET A 730 -7.70 -39.63 0.57
CA MET A 730 -8.81 -39.04 1.34
C MET A 730 -9.09 -39.90 2.60
N PRO A 731 -9.17 -39.33 3.82
CA PRO A 731 -9.37 -40.10 5.04
C PRO A 731 -10.69 -40.90 5.03
N ASP A 732 -10.67 -42.12 5.55
CA ASP A 732 -11.81 -43.04 5.44
C ASP A 732 -13.09 -42.50 6.11
N HIS A 733 -12.98 -41.65 7.14
CA HIS A 733 -14.14 -41.00 7.74
C HIS A 733 -14.84 -40.01 6.78
N VAL A 734 -14.10 -39.34 5.89
CA VAL A 734 -14.67 -38.48 4.83
C VAL A 734 -15.27 -39.34 3.73
N VAL A 735 -14.57 -40.40 3.31
CA VAL A 735 -15.05 -41.34 2.27
C VAL A 735 -16.36 -42.01 2.71
N ASN A 736 -16.44 -42.45 3.97
CA ASN A 736 -17.65 -43.03 4.56
C ASN A 736 -18.78 -41.99 4.65
N TYR A 737 -18.51 -40.79 5.16
CA TYR A 737 -19.49 -39.69 5.23
C TYR A 737 -20.10 -39.37 3.84
N VAL A 738 -19.28 -39.36 2.79
CA VAL A 738 -19.72 -39.14 1.40
C VAL A 738 -20.52 -40.34 0.88
N SER A 739 -20.11 -41.58 1.20
CA SER A 739 -20.78 -42.81 0.77
C SER A 739 -22.15 -43.02 1.44
N GLU A 740 -22.29 -42.71 2.73
CA GLU A 740 -23.56 -42.68 3.48
C GLU A 740 -24.62 -41.79 2.80
N ARG A 741 -24.18 -40.77 2.05
CA ARG A 741 -25.04 -39.78 1.38
C ARG A 741 -25.25 -40.10 -0.11
N GLY A 742 -24.88 -41.31 -0.55
CA GLY A 742 -25.18 -41.83 -1.89
C GLY A 742 -24.34 -41.25 -3.03
N ILE A 743 -23.27 -40.52 -2.72
CA ILE A 743 -22.39 -39.90 -3.72
C ILE A 743 -21.38 -40.93 -4.26
N SER A 744 -21.28 -41.03 -5.58
CA SER A 744 -20.31 -41.91 -6.26
C SER A 744 -18.87 -41.44 -6.02
N GLN A 745 -17.96 -42.38 -5.78
CA GLN A 745 -16.57 -42.12 -5.41
C GLN A 745 -15.61 -43.08 -6.12
N GLU A 746 -14.69 -42.54 -6.91
CA GLU A 746 -13.68 -43.31 -7.63
C GLU A 746 -12.25 -42.90 -7.24
N ARG A 747 -11.28 -43.81 -7.40
CA ARG A 747 -9.87 -43.60 -7.06
C ARG A 747 -9.01 -43.89 -8.29
N TYR A 748 -8.11 -42.97 -8.62
CA TYR A 748 -7.30 -42.99 -9.84
C TYR A 748 -5.81 -42.84 -9.54
N THR A 749 -4.97 -43.48 -10.36
CA THR A 749 -3.50 -43.49 -10.20
C THR A 749 -2.79 -42.40 -11.00
N SER A 750 -3.38 -41.89 -12.08
CA SER A 750 -2.84 -40.77 -12.85
C SER A 750 -3.85 -39.64 -13.05
N LEU A 751 -3.36 -38.45 -13.40
CA LEU A 751 -4.22 -37.36 -13.88
C LEU A 751 -4.81 -37.70 -15.25
N GLU A 752 -4.00 -38.35 -16.09
CA GLU A 752 -4.29 -38.73 -17.47
C GLU A 752 -5.53 -39.63 -17.62
N GLU A 753 -5.81 -40.48 -16.63
CA GLU A 753 -7.01 -41.33 -16.56
C GLU A 753 -8.25 -40.57 -16.10
N ALA A 754 -8.14 -39.68 -15.10
CA ALA A 754 -9.30 -39.00 -14.50
C ALA A 754 -9.75 -37.76 -15.30
N LEU A 755 -8.83 -37.09 -15.99
CA LEU A 755 -9.04 -35.81 -16.66
C LEU A 755 -10.09 -35.79 -17.81
N PRO A 756 -10.31 -36.86 -18.61
CA PRO A 756 -11.28 -36.84 -19.71
C PRO A 756 -12.72 -36.52 -19.28
N ASP A 757 -13.19 -37.09 -18.16
CA ASP A 757 -14.55 -36.86 -17.66
C ASP A 757 -14.62 -35.78 -16.58
N THR A 758 -13.50 -35.18 -16.19
CA THR A 758 -13.46 -34.13 -15.16
C THR A 758 -14.14 -32.83 -15.62
N ASP A 759 -15.12 -32.34 -14.86
CA ASP A 759 -15.71 -30.99 -15.02
C ASP A 759 -15.06 -29.95 -14.09
N VAL A 760 -14.61 -30.38 -12.91
CA VAL A 760 -13.89 -29.54 -11.93
C VAL A 760 -12.61 -30.26 -11.50
N LEU A 761 -11.45 -29.74 -11.89
CA LEU A 761 -10.15 -30.22 -11.42
C LEU A 761 -9.71 -29.38 -10.22
N TYR A 762 -9.85 -29.92 -9.02
CA TYR A 762 -9.49 -29.25 -7.77
C TYR A 762 -8.10 -29.70 -7.31
N MET A 763 -7.09 -28.90 -7.62
CA MET A 763 -5.69 -29.16 -7.26
C MET A 763 -5.39 -28.74 -5.81
N THR A 764 -4.57 -29.53 -5.12
CA THR A 764 -4.06 -29.23 -3.78
C THR A 764 -2.53 -29.29 -3.73
N ARG A 765 -1.97 -28.50 -2.81
CA ARG A 765 -0.54 -28.47 -2.52
C ARG A 765 -0.16 -29.63 -1.59
N ILE A 766 0.93 -30.32 -1.91
CA ILE A 766 1.58 -31.26 -0.98
C ILE A 766 2.04 -30.49 0.27
N GLN A 767 1.55 -30.87 1.45
CA GLN A 767 1.84 -30.13 2.69
C GLN A 767 3.18 -30.54 3.29
N ARG A 768 4.29 -29.98 2.77
CA ARG A 768 5.66 -30.20 3.30
C ARG A 768 5.76 -30.13 4.83
N GLU A 769 4.98 -29.25 5.45
CA GLU A 769 4.88 -29.05 6.90
C GLU A 769 4.18 -30.19 7.68
N ARG A 770 3.74 -31.26 7.00
CA ARG A 770 3.10 -32.45 7.59
C ARG A 770 3.90 -33.75 7.42
N PHE A 771 5.06 -33.72 6.76
CA PHE A 771 5.95 -34.89 6.60
C PHE A 771 6.97 -34.95 7.74
N ALA A 772 7.36 -36.16 8.15
CA ALA A 772 8.35 -36.36 9.20
C ALA A 772 9.79 -36.14 8.68
N THR A 773 10.04 -36.49 7.41
CA THR A 773 11.33 -36.33 6.75
C THR A 773 11.22 -35.51 5.46
N GLN A 774 12.35 -34.92 5.04
CA GLN A 774 12.41 -34.19 3.77
C GLN A 774 12.41 -35.15 2.57
N GLU A 775 12.81 -36.40 2.80
CA GLU A 775 12.93 -37.49 1.84
C GLU A 775 11.56 -38.04 1.43
N GLU A 776 10.67 -38.34 2.38
CA GLU A 776 9.27 -38.71 2.10
C GLU A 776 8.57 -37.63 1.27
N TYR A 777 8.73 -36.36 1.63
CA TYR A 777 8.19 -35.25 0.84
C TYR A 777 8.74 -35.25 -0.59
N ARG A 778 10.06 -35.43 -0.78
CA ARG A 778 10.66 -35.46 -2.14
C ARG A 778 10.12 -36.62 -2.98
N GLN A 779 9.77 -37.75 -2.37
CA GLN A 779 9.22 -38.92 -3.08
C GLN A 779 7.80 -38.69 -3.63
N VAL A 780 6.99 -37.82 -3.03
CA VAL A 780 5.61 -37.53 -3.49
C VAL A 780 5.47 -36.16 -4.18
N CYS A 781 6.45 -35.28 -4.00
CA CYS A 781 6.54 -33.97 -4.63
C CYS A 781 6.56 -34.08 -6.16
N GLY A 782 5.88 -33.15 -6.86
CA GLY A 782 5.95 -33.00 -8.31
C GLY A 782 5.32 -34.11 -9.16
N HIS A 783 4.66 -35.11 -8.57
CA HIS A 783 4.04 -36.22 -9.31
C HIS A 783 2.80 -35.81 -10.12
N PHE A 784 2.04 -34.85 -9.63
CA PHE A 784 0.81 -34.36 -10.27
C PHE A 784 0.96 -32.87 -10.58
N ILE A 785 1.15 -32.55 -11.87
CA ILE A 785 1.40 -31.19 -12.35
C ILE A 785 0.45 -30.87 -13.51
N VAL A 786 -0.36 -29.83 -13.35
CA VAL A 786 -1.18 -29.28 -14.44
C VAL A 786 -0.29 -28.48 -15.39
N THR A 787 -0.17 -28.95 -16.64
CA THR A 787 0.57 -28.29 -17.72
C THR A 787 -0.37 -27.98 -18.89
N PRO A 788 -0.09 -26.97 -19.74
CA PRO A 788 -0.87 -26.72 -20.96
C PRO A 788 -0.96 -27.94 -21.88
N GLN A 789 0.09 -28.77 -21.91
CA GLN A 789 0.17 -30.00 -22.71
C GLN A 789 -0.79 -31.07 -22.17
N LEU A 790 -0.81 -31.32 -20.85
CA LEU A 790 -1.77 -32.23 -20.21
C LEU A 790 -3.21 -31.73 -20.43
N MET A 791 -3.45 -30.44 -20.24
CA MET A 791 -4.77 -29.80 -20.36
C MET A 791 -5.31 -29.73 -21.79
N SER A 792 -4.55 -30.18 -22.80
CA SER A 792 -5.06 -30.43 -24.15
C SER A 792 -5.97 -31.67 -24.23
N ARG A 793 -5.82 -32.64 -23.31
CA ARG A 793 -6.65 -33.85 -23.21
C ARG A 793 -7.96 -33.64 -22.44
N ALA A 794 -8.09 -32.53 -21.74
CA ALA A 794 -9.20 -32.25 -20.83
C ALA A 794 -10.42 -31.67 -21.56
N LYS A 795 -11.61 -31.71 -20.94
CA LYS A 795 -12.82 -31.11 -21.51
C LYS A 795 -12.60 -29.63 -21.90
N ARG A 796 -13.34 -29.19 -22.93
CA ARG A 796 -13.38 -27.76 -23.31
C ARG A 796 -14.24 -26.92 -22.35
N LYS A 797 -15.29 -27.51 -21.78
CA LYS A 797 -16.09 -26.92 -20.69
C LYS A 797 -15.76 -27.65 -19.39
N MET A 798 -14.76 -27.14 -18.68
CA MET A 798 -14.39 -27.53 -17.32
C MET A 798 -13.71 -26.35 -16.63
N VAL A 799 -13.41 -26.48 -15.35
CA VAL A 799 -12.63 -25.50 -14.58
C VAL A 799 -11.49 -26.16 -13.83
N VAL A 800 -10.37 -25.43 -13.66
CA VAL A 800 -9.25 -25.79 -12.79
C VAL A 800 -9.20 -24.83 -11.61
N MET A 801 -9.29 -25.39 -10.41
CA MET A 801 -9.40 -24.70 -9.13
C MET A 801 -8.27 -25.12 -8.19
N HIS A 802 -7.91 -24.25 -7.25
CA HIS A 802 -6.86 -24.47 -6.26
C HIS A 802 -7.00 -23.45 -5.12
N PRO A 803 -7.03 -23.85 -3.83
CA PRO A 803 -7.22 -22.91 -2.72
C PRO A 803 -6.04 -21.96 -2.45
N LEU A 804 -4.89 -22.20 -3.12
CA LEU A 804 -3.62 -21.46 -3.05
C LEU A 804 -2.95 -21.37 -1.64
N PRO A 805 -1.60 -21.27 -1.56
CA PRO A 805 -0.65 -21.11 -2.66
C PRO A 805 -0.35 -22.45 -3.36
N ARG A 806 -0.05 -22.36 -4.67
CA ARG A 806 0.65 -23.40 -5.43
C ARG A 806 2.16 -23.23 -5.30
N VAL A 807 2.94 -24.26 -5.65
CA VAL A 807 4.42 -24.22 -5.73
C VAL A 807 4.91 -24.69 -7.11
N PHE A 808 4.41 -25.83 -7.59
CA PHE A 808 4.79 -26.46 -8.88
C PHE A 808 3.66 -27.29 -9.51
N GLU A 809 2.63 -27.64 -8.74
CA GLU A 809 1.48 -28.49 -9.10
C GLU A 809 0.56 -27.88 -10.17
N ILE A 810 0.70 -26.59 -10.47
CA ILE A 810 0.15 -25.95 -11.68
C ILE A 810 1.26 -25.10 -12.29
N SER A 811 1.61 -25.37 -13.56
CA SER A 811 2.57 -24.57 -14.32
C SER A 811 2.06 -23.12 -14.50
N PRO A 812 2.89 -22.09 -14.27
CA PRO A 812 2.55 -20.70 -14.56
C PRO A 812 2.17 -20.42 -16.03
N GLU A 813 2.57 -21.30 -16.96
CA GLU A 813 2.16 -21.20 -18.37
C GLU A 813 0.64 -21.41 -18.55
N PHE A 814 -0.01 -22.10 -17.61
CA PHE A 814 -1.44 -22.39 -17.64
C PHE A 814 -2.31 -21.21 -17.15
N ASP A 815 -1.72 -20.14 -16.59
CA ASP A 815 -2.43 -18.96 -16.08
C ASP A 815 -3.25 -18.21 -17.14
N THR A 816 -2.92 -18.41 -18.43
CA THR A 816 -3.61 -17.77 -19.57
C THR A 816 -4.72 -18.63 -20.18
N ASP A 817 -4.90 -19.88 -19.72
CA ASP A 817 -6.03 -20.71 -20.15
C ASP A 817 -7.33 -20.22 -19.47
N PRO A 818 -8.44 -19.99 -20.20
CA PRO A 818 -9.68 -19.50 -19.59
C PRO A 818 -10.23 -20.43 -18.51
N ARG A 819 -9.89 -21.72 -18.52
CA ARG A 819 -10.30 -22.72 -17.51
C ARG A 819 -9.55 -22.54 -16.18
N ALA A 820 -8.47 -21.77 -16.12
CA ALA A 820 -7.75 -21.45 -14.89
C ALA A 820 -8.56 -20.47 -14.02
N ALA A 821 -9.26 -20.95 -13.00
CA ALA A 821 -10.12 -20.13 -12.14
C ALA A 821 -9.58 -19.86 -10.74
N TYR A 822 -8.44 -20.42 -10.33
CA TYR A 822 -7.90 -20.28 -8.96
C TYR A 822 -7.68 -18.83 -8.48
N PHE A 823 -7.49 -17.87 -9.39
CA PHE A 823 -7.51 -16.43 -9.03
C PHE A 823 -8.94 -15.86 -8.89
N ARG A 824 -9.89 -16.28 -9.73
CA ARG A 824 -11.31 -15.91 -9.64
C ARG A 824 -11.98 -16.51 -8.39
N GLN A 825 -11.60 -17.74 -8.04
CA GLN A 825 -11.88 -18.42 -6.77
C GLN A 825 -11.41 -17.57 -5.57
N ALA A 826 -10.17 -17.06 -5.60
CA ALA A 826 -9.65 -16.21 -4.54
C ALA A 826 -10.41 -14.86 -4.41
N GLU A 827 -10.84 -14.25 -5.53
CA GLU A 827 -11.71 -13.05 -5.52
C GLU A 827 -13.11 -13.36 -4.97
N ASN A 828 -13.74 -14.44 -5.45
CA ASN A 828 -15.05 -14.92 -5.00
C ASN A 828 -15.09 -15.15 -3.48
N GLY A 829 -13.95 -15.51 -2.88
CA GLY A 829 -13.76 -15.60 -1.44
C GLY A 829 -14.09 -14.33 -0.66
N VAL A 830 -13.90 -13.14 -1.22
CA VAL A 830 -14.27 -11.87 -0.56
C VAL A 830 -15.79 -11.75 -0.46
N TYR A 831 -16.52 -11.96 -1.56
CA TYR A 831 -17.97 -11.80 -1.59
C TYR A 831 -18.70 -12.80 -0.70
N ILE A 832 -18.22 -14.04 -0.62
CA ILE A 832 -18.72 -15.07 0.29
C ILE A 832 -18.50 -14.68 1.76
N ARG A 833 -17.36 -14.08 2.09
CA ARG A 833 -17.07 -13.62 3.46
C ARG A 833 -17.87 -12.36 3.82
N MET A 834 -18.18 -11.50 2.85
CA MET A 834 -19.13 -10.40 3.06
C MET A 834 -20.52 -10.94 3.39
N ALA A 835 -21.01 -11.95 2.66
CA ALA A 835 -22.28 -12.62 2.96
C ALA A 835 -22.29 -13.22 4.38
N LEU A 836 -21.28 -14.02 4.73
CA LEU A 836 -21.18 -14.63 6.07
C LEU A 836 -21.14 -13.58 7.18
N LEU A 837 -20.29 -12.55 7.07
CA LEU A 837 -20.18 -11.50 8.10
C LEU A 837 -21.50 -10.71 8.26
N ALA A 838 -22.22 -10.42 7.16
CA ALA A 838 -23.50 -9.73 7.21
C ALA A 838 -24.61 -10.60 7.81
N MET A 839 -24.74 -11.87 7.40
CA MET A 839 -25.76 -12.80 7.91
C MET A 839 -25.55 -13.11 9.39
N VAL A 840 -24.31 -13.40 9.78
CA VAL A 840 -23.95 -13.76 11.16
C VAL A 840 -24.13 -12.60 12.13
N LEU A 841 -23.93 -11.35 11.69
CA LEU A 841 -24.18 -10.14 12.48
C LEU A 841 -25.61 -9.59 12.37
N GLY A 842 -26.50 -10.23 11.60
CA GLY A 842 -27.92 -9.84 11.44
C GLY A 842 -28.09 -8.51 10.69
N ARG A 843 -27.39 -8.33 9.56
CA ARG A 843 -27.31 -7.07 8.80
C ARG A 843 -27.52 -7.21 7.29
N VAL A 844 -28.03 -8.35 6.84
CA VAL A 844 -28.45 -8.57 5.44
C VAL A 844 -29.79 -7.91 5.10
#